data_AF-A0A817NQG4-F1
#
_entry.id   AF-A0A817NQG4-F1
#
_cell.length_a   1.000
_cell.length_b   1.000
_cell.length_c   1.000
_cell.angle_alpha   90.00
_cell.angle_beta   90.00
_cell.angle_gamma   90.00
#
_symmetry.space_group_name_H-M   'P 1'
#
loop_
_entity.id
_entity.type
_entity.pdbx_description
1 polymer ?
#
loop_
_entity_poly.entity_id
_entity_poly.type
_entity_poly.pdbx_seq_one_letter_code
_entity_poly.pdbx_strand_id
1 'polypeptide(L)'
;MIHIIKIVRPLGMEIMYTTIESLTRNGRDRSLDHKLSNIFIPKGSSEADVISAVAPAEDDIWLKKTSSGVFNSTNIDYVLRNLGVEFLVVMGFLTDQCVDMAVRDAADKGYQVICISDACTTHTQERHENALRAFGGYCRIMTTNEFIQEIQGSNNFKNSDSSIKVSINDQQKNLSVSVRSYLQPTVLTMLVTTDLTGITRGRAFPTEAIDDYWNSGCGWVPASSALTPQDVIADSNPWGSHGDLRLLPDRKSRVRISNGPDPTAPIFDIIHCDIIETDGKAWPVCPRELLRQEIERYQQMLGLRVIAAFEHEFTLNGRQCMSDLPAFSLRAHRHVADFAGWLVAALRSAGVEPEMFLPEYGRNNENEQDLIKALHNIKITLGLTVVVIAHRLSTIQQADNIVCMEHGRGIVEQGRHEELMAHDGLYKQFYMTQQNPIVSVVTKEEELTTTTININENNDGAMEQPTDVQRISPANDNSKVAMFLIEILKLNRSEWFYMCLGCAASLIYGAITPAFALIFSELYALFIEQDYQKQEVQARNYAIIIFFIGVLGGICQMSFTSSFAKSGEELMAKLRLMSFKAILRQEIGWFDRKENNIFTLVNNLYADINALKSLNGMNIGIFFNAIGAIVTAFVIAFRIHWQLTLIILCFAPVIILTSIFLQGQQFSTNIGNKNKVKTKTTSHAEKGNKVGKSKEQEQAVSLLCHR
;
A
#
# COMPACT_ATOMS: atom_id res chain seq x y z
N MET A 1 29.88 -39.68 4.66
CA MET A 1 28.57 -39.65 5.35
C MET A 1 28.50 -40.56 6.58
N ILE A 2 28.51 -41.90 6.46
CA ILE A 2 28.35 -42.84 7.63
C ILE A 2 29.32 -42.53 8.78
N HIS A 3 30.60 -42.32 8.45
CA HIS A 3 31.63 -42.04 9.44
C HIS A 3 31.37 -40.74 10.21
N ILE A 4 30.92 -39.68 9.52
CA ILE A 4 30.56 -38.39 10.11
C ILE A 4 29.38 -38.57 11.07
N ILE A 5 28.28 -39.19 10.62
CA ILE A 5 27.07 -39.40 11.44
C ILE A 5 27.39 -40.17 12.73
N LYS A 6 28.25 -41.19 12.67
CA LYS A 6 28.67 -41.95 13.86
C LYS A 6 29.46 -41.12 14.88
N ILE A 7 30.19 -40.10 14.43
CA ILE A 7 31.03 -39.25 15.29
C ILE A 7 30.23 -38.07 15.85
N VAL A 8 29.39 -37.43 15.04
CA VAL A 8 28.66 -36.22 15.46
C VAL A 8 27.46 -36.53 16.35
N ARG A 9 26.83 -37.71 16.19
CA ARG A 9 25.66 -38.10 16.98
C ARG A 9 25.95 -38.21 18.49
N PRO A 10 27.03 -38.87 18.96
CA PRO A 10 27.40 -38.87 20.38
C PRO A 10 27.80 -37.49 20.92
N LEU A 11 28.18 -36.56 20.05
CA LEU A 11 28.55 -35.18 20.43
C LEU A 11 27.33 -34.27 20.59
N GLY A 12 26.12 -34.78 20.34
CA GLY A 12 24.88 -34.01 20.46
C GLY A 12 24.70 -32.97 19.35
N MET A 13 25.35 -33.15 18.19
CA MET A 13 25.08 -32.31 17.04
C MET A 13 23.78 -32.75 16.35
N GLU A 14 22.93 -31.79 16.02
CA GLU A 14 21.66 -32.02 15.33
C GLU A 14 21.88 -32.60 13.92
N ILE A 15 21.10 -33.63 13.57
CA ILE A 15 21.17 -34.31 12.28
C ILE A 15 19.82 -34.20 11.58
N MET A 16 19.80 -33.59 10.40
CA MET A 16 18.59 -33.44 9.59
C MET A 16 18.75 -34.12 8.24
N TYR A 17 17.69 -34.81 7.81
CA TYR A 17 17.64 -35.52 6.53
C TYR A 17 16.74 -34.78 5.55
N THR A 18 17.15 -34.75 4.29
CA THR A 18 16.32 -34.22 3.20
C THR A 18 16.24 -35.22 2.07
N THR A 19 15.02 -35.52 1.60
CA THR A 19 14.80 -36.42 0.46
C THR A 19 13.84 -35.82 -0.55
N ILE A 20 14.00 -36.16 -1.82
CA ILE A 20 13.12 -35.65 -2.87
C ILE A 20 11.84 -36.48 -2.89
N GLU A 21 10.70 -35.84 -2.63
CA GLU A 21 9.39 -36.46 -2.77
C GLU A 21 8.38 -35.41 -3.21
N SER A 22 7.55 -35.75 -4.19
CA SER A 22 6.42 -34.89 -4.57
C SER A 22 5.31 -34.98 -3.52
N LEU A 23 4.64 -33.86 -3.23
CA LEU A 23 3.42 -33.81 -2.42
C LEU A 23 2.23 -34.48 -3.13
N THR A 24 2.29 -34.62 -4.46
CA THR A 24 1.25 -35.26 -5.27
C THR A 24 1.78 -36.49 -6.00
N ARG A 25 0.93 -37.50 -6.17
CA ARG A 25 1.29 -38.73 -6.91
C ARG A 25 1.62 -38.48 -8.39
N ASN A 26 1.11 -37.39 -8.98
CA ASN A 26 1.40 -37.02 -10.37
C ASN A 26 2.55 -35.99 -10.49
N GLY A 27 3.15 -35.57 -9.37
CA GLY A 27 4.30 -34.67 -9.35
C GLY A 27 4.04 -33.30 -9.95
N ARG A 28 2.79 -32.80 -9.93
CA ARG A 28 2.44 -31.48 -10.48
C ARG A 28 3.07 -30.33 -9.70
N ASP A 29 3.31 -30.57 -8.42
CA ASP A 29 3.90 -29.69 -7.42
C ASP A 29 5.43 -29.58 -7.51
N ARG A 30 6.07 -30.37 -8.38
CA ARG A 30 7.51 -30.28 -8.62
C ARG A 30 7.91 -28.92 -9.19
N SER A 31 9.09 -28.45 -8.79
CA SER A 31 9.71 -27.26 -9.36
C SER A 31 9.96 -27.39 -10.86
N LEU A 32 10.15 -26.25 -11.53
CA LEU A 32 10.51 -26.23 -12.95
C LEU A 32 11.82 -26.98 -13.21
N ASP A 33 12.82 -26.82 -12.35
CA ASP A 33 14.09 -27.56 -12.41
C ASP A 33 13.87 -29.07 -12.41
N HIS A 34 13.12 -29.62 -11.43
CA HIS A 34 12.80 -31.05 -11.39
C HIS A 34 12.00 -31.53 -12.62
N LYS A 35 11.16 -30.67 -13.20
CA LYS A 35 10.44 -30.99 -14.46
C LYS A 35 11.40 -31.07 -15.65
N LEU A 36 12.36 -30.14 -15.74
CA LEU A 36 13.34 -30.08 -16.83
C LEU A 36 14.43 -31.16 -16.71
N SER A 37 14.91 -31.44 -15.50
CA SER A 37 15.90 -32.48 -15.20
C SER A 37 15.29 -33.88 -15.05
N ASN A 38 13.98 -34.02 -15.27
CA ASN A 38 13.25 -35.29 -15.16
C ASN A 38 13.38 -35.99 -13.79
N ILE A 39 13.51 -35.21 -12.72
CA ILE A 39 13.56 -35.72 -11.34
C ILE A 39 12.12 -35.88 -10.85
N PHE A 40 11.62 -37.11 -10.80
CA PHE A 40 10.26 -37.41 -10.36
C PHE A 40 10.25 -38.56 -9.36
N ILE A 41 9.87 -38.25 -8.11
CA ILE A 41 9.58 -39.25 -7.08
C ILE A 41 8.15 -39.00 -6.58
N PRO A 42 7.20 -39.93 -6.80
CA PRO A 42 5.81 -39.73 -6.41
C PRO A 42 5.62 -39.89 -4.89
N LYS A 43 4.56 -39.27 -4.35
CA LYS A 43 4.22 -39.37 -2.92
C LYS A 43 4.06 -40.83 -2.47
N GLY A 44 4.84 -41.22 -1.46
CA GLY A 44 4.84 -42.55 -0.87
C GLY A 44 5.70 -43.58 -1.60
N SER A 45 6.57 -43.16 -2.52
CA SER A 45 7.53 -44.06 -3.16
C SER A 45 8.65 -44.44 -2.19
N SER A 46 9.08 -45.70 -2.19
CA SER A 46 10.28 -46.14 -1.46
C SER A 46 11.58 -45.52 -1.98
N GLU A 47 11.54 -44.93 -3.18
CA GLU A 47 12.68 -44.16 -3.72
C GLU A 47 12.93 -42.85 -2.96
N ALA A 48 11.92 -42.36 -2.20
CA ALA A 48 12.07 -41.19 -1.33
C ALA A 48 12.71 -41.51 0.02
N ASP A 49 12.92 -42.79 0.34
CA ASP A 49 13.46 -43.23 1.63
C ASP A 49 14.97 -42.99 1.72
N VAL A 50 15.45 -42.65 2.92
CA VAL A 50 16.88 -42.55 3.20
C VAL A 50 17.50 -43.95 3.13
N ILE A 51 18.67 -44.07 2.50
CA ILE A 51 19.37 -45.35 2.39
C ILE A 51 19.66 -45.94 3.77
N SER A 52 19.49 -47.26 3.91
CA SER A 52 19.59 -47.98 5.18
C SER A 52 20.90 -47.77 5.94
N ALA A 53 22.00 -47.54 5.22
CA ALA A 53 23.33 -47.32 5.79
C ALA A 53 23.45 -46.01 6.60
N VAL A 54 22.57 -45.02 6.36
CA VAL A 54 22.51 -43.76 7.09
C VAL A 54 21.09 -43.45 7.57
N ALA A 55 20.29 -44.48 7.86
CA ALA A 55 18.90 -44.32 8.26
C ALA A 55 18.73 -43.32 9.42
N PRO A 56 17.67 -42.48 9.40
CA PRO A 56 17.35 -41.58 10.50
C PRO A 56 17.06 -42.36 11.79
N ALA A 57 17.51 -41.84 12.93
CA ALA A 57 17.05 -42.27 14.24
C ALA A 57 15.63 -41.75 14.52
N GLU A 58 15.03 -42.24 15.61
CA GLU A 58 13.63 -41.94 15.97
C GLU A 58 13.34 -40.44 16.11
N ASP A 59 14.31 -39.65 16.57
CA ASP A 59 14.18 -38.21 16.83
C ASP A 59 14.85 -37.33 15.75
N ASP A 60 15.40 -37.94 14.68
CA ASP A 60 16.03 -37.16 13.62
C ASP A 60 14.98 -36.48 12.73
N ILE A 61 15.18 -35.20 12.43
CA ILE A 61 14.24 -34.45 11.60
C ILE A 61 14.42 -34.84 10.13
N TRP A 62 13.34 -35.30 9.50
CA TRP A 62 13.33 -35.72 8.10
C TRP A 62 12.34 -34.90 7.25
N LEU A 63 12.87 -34.08 6.35
CA LEU A 63 12.12 -33.17 5.50
C LEU A 63 12.08 -33.66 4.05
N LYS A 64 10.88 -33.64 3.46
CA LYS A 64 10.65 -34.02 2.06
C LYS A 64 10.58 -32.76 1.19
N LYS A 65 11.37 -32.72 0.12
CA LYS A 65 11.53 -31.53 -0.74
C LYS A 65 11.04 -31.78 -2.17
N THR A 66 10.33 -30.81 -2.72
CA THR A 66 9.75 -30.86 -4.09
C THR A 66 10.63 -30.16 -5.13
N SER A 67 11.77 -29.60 -4.72
CA SER A 67 12.77 -28.92 -5.57
C SER A 67 14.22 -29.25 -5.16
N SER A 68 15.18 -28.81 -5.97
CA SER A 68 16.62 -28.93 -5.66
C SER A 68 17.00 -28.15 -4.40
N GLY A 69 16.59 -26.87 -4.29
CA GLY A 69 16.78 -26.04 -3.10
C GLY A 69 15.87 -26.46 -1.93
N VAL A 70 16.49 -26.80 -0.79
CA VAL A 70 15.77 -27.21 0.41
C VAL A 70 15.08 -26.04 1.11
N PHE A 71 15.70 -24.86 1.14
CA PHE A 71 15.14 -23.65 1.75
C PHE A 71 13.92 -23.11 1.01
N ASN A 72 13.79 -23.41 -0.28
CA ASN A 72 12.69 -22.94 -1.13
C ASN A 72 11.46 -23.84 -1.11
N SER A 73 11.63 -25.13 -0.80
CA SER A 73 10.53 -26.12 -0.85
C SER A 73 10.19 -26.75 0.49
N THR A 74 10.85 -26.32 1.56
CA THR A 74 10.61 -26.80 2.93
C THR A 74 10.67 -25.65 3.92
N ASN A 75 10.22 -25.91 5.14
CA ASN A 75 10.29 -25.04 6.31
C ASN A 75 11.59 -25.22 7.11
N ILE A 76 12.68 -25.69 6.47
CA ILE A 76 13.96 -25.94 7.14
C ILE A 76 14.56 -24.71 7.82
N ASP A 77 14.40 -23.51 7.25
CA ASP A 77 14.93 -22.25 7.83
C ASP A 77 14.30 -21.99 9.20
N TYR A 78 12.98 -22.12 9.29
CA TYR A 78 12.23 -21.98 10.54
C TYR A 78 12.69 -23.00 11.59
N VAL A 79 12.94 -24.25 11.18
CA VAL A 79 13.41 -25.31 12.09
C VAL A 79 14.82 -25.02 12.59
N LEU A 80 15.76 -24.68 11.69
CA LEU A 80 17.15 -24.37 12.05
C LEU A 80 17.25 -23.17 12.99
N ARG A 81 16.46 -22.11 12.77
CA ARG A 81 16.40 -20.95 13.67
C ARG A 81 15.88 -21.30 15.05
N ASN A 82 14.83 -22.12 15.13
CA ASN A 82 14.29 -22.56 16.42
C ASN A 82 15.24 -23.48 17.19
N LEU A 83 16.08 -24.23 16.48
CA LEU A 83 17.16 -25.02 17.07
C LEU A 83 18.39 -24.17 17.45
N GLY A 84 18.42 -22.88 17.10
CA GLY A 84 19.55 -21.99 17.36
C GLY A 84 20.81 -22.36 16.57
N VAL A 85 20.66 -22.99 15.40
CA VAL A 85 21.78 -23.45 14.58
C VAL A 85 22.40 -22.28 13.81
N GLU A 86 23.66 -21.95 14.10
CA GLU A 86 24.44 -20.94 13.36
C GLU A 86 25.37 -21.57 12.33
N PHE A 87 25.89 -22.77 12.62
CA PHE A 87 26.83 -23.51 11.77
C PHE A 87 26.11 -24.66 11.06
N LEU A 88 26.11 -24.65 9.73
CA LEU A 88 25.45 -25.67 8.92
C LEU A 88 26.48 -26.51 8.16
N VAL A 89 26.52 -27.80 8.45
CA VAL A 89 27.39 -28.76 7.76
C VAL A 89 26.57 -29.47 6.68
N VAL A 90 26.93 -29.26 5.42
CA VAL A 90 26.22 -29.79 4.25
C VAL A 90 27.00 -30.93 3.62
N MET A 91 26.32 -32.06 3.43
CA MET A 91 26.81 -33.23 2.69
C MET A 91 25.64 -33.91 1.97
N GLY A 92 25.88 -34.55 0.82
CA GLY A 92 24.80 -35.22 0.10
C GLY A 92 25.07 -35.53 -1.37
N PHE A 93 24.00 -35.79 -2.12
CA PHE A 93 24.04 -36.13 -3.54
C PHE A 93 23.67 -34.94 -4.41
N LEU A 94 24.19 -34.93 -5.64
CA LEU A 94 24.14 -33.83 -6.60
C LEU A 94 24.83 -32.57 -6.08
N THR A 95 26.16 -32.64 -5.98
CA THR A 95 27.02 -31.52 -5.57
C THR A 95 26.72 -30.22 -6.33
N ASP A 96 26.45 -30.32 -7.62
CA ASP A 96 26.21 -29.22 -8.55
C ASP A 96 24.72 -28.84 -8.69
N GLN A 97 23.84 -29.39 -7.86
CA GLN A 97 22.42 -29.01 -7.81
C GLN A 97 21.95 -28.87 -6.37
N CYS A 98 21.50 -29.96 -5.74
CA CYS A 98 20.86 -29.92 -4.43
C CYS A 98 21.79 -29.40 -3.33
N VAL A 99 23.07 -29.80 -3.37
CA VAL A 99 24.08 -29.32 -2.41
C VAL A 99 24.43 -27.86 -2.71
N ASP A 100 24.67 -27.50 -3.97
CA ASP A 100 24.98 -26.12 -4.39
C ASP A 100 23.90 -25.13 -3.94
N MET A 101 22.63 -25.43 -4.22
CA MET A 101 21.52 -24.58 -3.79
C MET A 101 21.41 -24.50 -2.26
N ALA A 102 21.59 -25.62 -1.54
CA ALA A 102 21.54 -25.60 -0.08
C ALA A 102 22.67 -24.75 0.52
N VAL A 103 23.88 -24.84 -0.04
CA VAL A 103 25.05 -24.05 0.39
C VAL A 103 24.83 -22.56 0.16
N ARG A 104 24.40 -22.17 -1.05
CA ARG A 104 24.18 -20.76 -1.41
C ARG A 104 23.03 -20.15 -0.62
N ASP A 105 21.88 -20.82 -0.60
CA ASP A 105 20.69 -20.35 0.12
C ASP A 105 20.99 -20.20 1.63
N ALA A 106 21.75 -21.13 2.22
CA ALA A 106 22.14 -21.03 3.62
C ALA A 106 23.13 -19.87 3.87
N ALA A 107 24.12 -19.69 3.00
CA ALA A 107 25.07 -18.58 3.11
C ALA A 107 24.36 -17.21 3.01
N ASP A 108 23.48 -17.05 2.03
CA ASP A 108 22.68 -15.82 1.84
C ASP A 108 21.73 -15.55 3.02
N LYS A 109 21.28 -16.62 3.69
CA LYS A 109 20.48 -16.53 4.93
C LYS A 109 21.32 -16.30 6.19
N GLY A 110 22.64 -16.20 6.08
CA GLY A 110 23.54 -15.87 7.18
C GLY A 110 23.98 -17.05 8.04
N TYR A 111 23.84 -18.29 7.56
CA TYR A 111 24.42 -19.46 8.23
C TYR A 111 25.92 -19.57 7.90
N GLN A 112 26.73 -20.00 8.86
CA GLN A 112 28.12 -20.36 8.60
C GLN A 112 28.18 -21.77 8.00
N VAL A 113 28.37 -21.86 6.69
CA VAL A 113 28.25 -23.11 5.96
C VAL A 113 29.61 -23.82 5.83
N ILE A 114 29.63 -25.11 6.13
CA ILE A 114 30.74 -26.03 5.86
C ILE A 114 30.25 -27.09 4.87
N CYS A 115 30.85 -27.18 3.69
CA CYS A 115 30.59 -28.25 2.74
C CYS A 115 31.65 -29.34 2.86
N ILE A 116 31.23 -30.58 3.12
CA ILE A 116 32.14 -31.72 3.20
C ILE A 116 32.35 -32.32 1.81
N SER A 117 33.49 -32.02 1.17
CA SER A 117 33.74 -32.30 -0.25
C SER A 117 33.69 -33.79 -0.58
N ASP A 118 34.39 -34.62 0.19
CA ASP A 118 34.46 -36.08 0.03
C ASP A 118 33.20 -36.83 0.54
N ALA A 119 32.26 -36.10 1.16
CA ALA A 119 30.93 -36.59 1.48
C ALA A 119 29.85 -36.04 0.53
N CYS A 120 30.26 -35.38 -0.55
CA CYS A 120 29.39 -34.94 -1.63
C CYS A 120 29.69 -35.70 -2.93
N THR A 121 28.69 -35.89 -3.80
CA THR A 121 28.93 -36.50 -5.12
C THR A 121 27.92 -36.02 -6.17
N THR A 122 28.24 -36.14 -7.45
CA THR A 122 27.31 -35.93 -8.58
C THR A 122 27.67 -36.89 -9.73
N HIS A 123 26.98 -36.80 -10.87
CA HIS A 123 27.08 -37.76 -11.97
C HIS A 123 28.50 -37.97 -12.53
N THR A 124 29.35 -36.94 -12.50
CA THR A 124 30.74 -37.02 -12.96
C THR A 124 31.67 -36.28 -12.03
N GLN A 125 32.93 -36.73 -11.96
CA GLN A 125 33.98 -36.09 -11.18
C GLN A 125 34.23 -34.65 -11.61
N GLU A 126 34.19 -34.38 -12.93
CA GLU A 126 34.36 -33.02 -13.47
C GLU A 126 33.26 -32.07 -12.99
N ARG A 127 31.99 -32.51 -12.99
CA ARG A 127 30.86 -31.70 -12.48
C ARG A 127 31.00 -31.44 -10.98
N HIS A 128 31.44 -32.45 -10.23
CA HIS A 128 31.72 -32.32 -8.80
C HIS A 128 32.78 -31.25 -8.52
N GLU A 129 33.92 -31.31 -9.20
CA GLU A 129 35.02 -30.35 -9.03
C GLU A 129 34.66 -28.95 -9.51
N ASN A 130 33.89 -28.82 -10.60
CA ASN A 130 33.38 -27.54 -11.08
C ASN A 130 32.46 -26.88 -10.03
N ALA A 131 31.57 -27.65 -9.40
CA ALA A 131 30.69 -27.14 -8.35
C ALA A 131 31.47 -26.71 -7.10
N LEU A 132 32.41 -27.53 -6.61
CA LEU A 132 33.26 -27.17 -5.48
C LEU A 132 34.06 -25.89 -5.75
N ARG A 133 34.55 -25.68 -6.98
CA ARG A 133 35.20 -24.42 -7.37
C ARG A 133 34.25 -23.23 -7.31
N ALA A 134 32.97 -23.43 -7.64
CA ALA A 134 31.94 -22.39 -7.61
C ALA A 134 31.43 -22.04 -6.20
N PHE A 135 31.75 -22.86 -5.18
CA PHE A 135 31.39 -22.61 -3.78
C PHE A 135 32.29 -21.55 -3.13
N GLY A 136 33.39 -21.16 -3.77
CA GLY A 136 34.33 -20.16 -3.25
C GLY A 136 33.63 -18.84 -2.90
N GLY A 137 33.59 -18.52 -1.61
CA GLY A 137 32.93 -17.34 -1.04
C GLY A 137 31.63 -17.62 -0.28
N TYR A 138 31.00 -18.78 -0.48
CA TYR A 138 29.72 -19.14 0.16
C TYR A 138 29.89 -20.10 1.34
N CYS A 139 30.90 -20.98 1.32
CA CYS A 139 31.16 -21.93 2.40
C CYS A 139 32.64 -22.27 2.58
N ARG A 140 32.98 -22.79 3.75
CA ARG A 140 34.25 -23.49 3.97
C ARG A 140 34.15 -24.89 3.38
N ILE A 141 35.08 -25.25 2.50
CA ILE A 141 35.17 -26.61 1.93
C ILE A 141 36.17 -27.39 2.75
N MET A 142 35.77 -28.55 3.26
CA MET A 142 36.62 -29.43 4.08
C MET A 142 36.44 -30.89 3.66
N THR A 143 37.47 -31.69 3.85
CA THR A 143 37.36 -33.16 3.79
C THR A 143 36.81 -33.70 5.10
N THR A 144 36.31 -34.94 5.06
CA THR A 144 35.79 -35.64 6.25
C THR A 144 36.84 -35.69 7.36
N ASN A 145 38.11 -35.93 7.03
CA ASN A 145 39.19 -36.00 8.01
C ASN A 145 39.51 -34.65 8.66
N GLU A 146 39.56 -33.57 7.87
CA GLU A 146 39.79 -32.21 8.39
C GLU A 146 38.67 -31.78 9.33
N PHE A 147 37.42 -32.05 8.96
CA PHE A 147 36.26 -31.75 9.79
C PHE A 147 36.28 -32.51 11.12
N ILE A 148 36.62 -33.80 11.10
CA ILE A 148 36.74 -34.61 12.32
C ILE A 148 37.85 -34.09 13.22
N GLN A 149 39.01 -33.71 12.65
CA GLN A 149 40.12 -33.14 13.41
C GLN A 149 39.74 -31.81 14.08
N GLU A 150 39.00 -30.94 13.39
CA GLU A 150 38.55 -29.65 13.94
C GLU A 150 37.58 -29.83 15.12
N ILE A 151 36.64 -30.77 15.01
CA ILE A 151 35.70 -31.08 16.09
C ILE A 151 36.43 -31.71 17.30
N GLN A 152 37.35 -32.65 17.05
CA GLN A 152 38.10 -33.30 18.12
C GLN A 152 39.10 -32.35 18.79
N GLY A 153 39.74 -31.45 18.02
CA GLY A 153 40.63 -30.41 18.53
C GLY A 153 39.91 -29.41 19.44
N SER A 154 38.66 -29.07 19.12
CA SER A 154 37.81 -28.19 19.93
C SER A 154 37.43 -28.82 21.29
N ASN A 155 37.36 -30.15 21.37
CA ASN A 155 37.08 -30.87 22.62
C ASN A 155 38.31 -30.96 23.55
N ASN A 156 39.55 -30.88 23.05
CA ASN A 156 40.74 -30.86 23.88
C ASN A 156 40.93 -29.55 24.66
N PHE A 157 40.31 -28.44 24.22
CA PHE A 157 40.29 -27.17 24.96
C PHE A 157 39.38 -27.21 26.21
N LYS A 158 38.39 -28.12 26.26
CA LYS A 158 37.49 -28.28 27.42
C LYS A 158 38.07 -29.14 28.55
N ASN A 159 39.14 -29.90 28.31
CA ASN A 159 39.71 -30.84 29.29
C ASN A 159 40.96 -30.32 30.04
N SER A 160 41.45 -29.11 29.74
CA SER A 160 42.60 -28.52 30.45
C SER A 160 42.24 -27.68 31.69
N ASP A 161 40.95 -27.43 31.94
CA ASP A 161 40.47 -26.61 33.07
C ASP A 161 40.04 -27.42 34.31
N SER A 162 40.56 -28.64 34.48
CA SER A 162 40.22 -29.53 35.59
C SER A 162 41.12 -29.39 36.83
N SER A 163 41.61 -28.18 37.16
CA SER A 163 42.47 -28.02 38.36
C SER A 163 42.27 -26.72 39.16
N ILE A 164 41.02 -26.25 39.29
CA ILE A 164 40.66 -25.26 40.32
C ILE A 164 39.60 -25.86 41.25
N LYS A 165 40.08 -26.50 42.33
CA LYS A 165 39.26 -26.78 43.53
C LYS A 165 39.08 -25.48 44.31
N VAL A 166 37.87 -24.92 44.32
CA VAL A 166 37.46 -23.92 45.31
C VAL A 166 36.19 -24.39 46.01
N SER A 167 36.25 -24.33 47.33
CA SER A 167 35.29 -24.84 48.29
C SER A 167 33.89 -24.27 48.14
N ILE A 168 32.92 -25.18 48.01
CA ILE A 168 31.49 -24.94 48.16
C ILE A 168 31.23 -24.68 49.65
N ASN A 169 30.99 -23.42 50.04
CA ASN A 169 30.02 -23.06 51.10
C ASN A 169 29.91 -21.57 51.46
N ASP A 170 30.76 -20.67 50.94
CA ASP A 170 30.69 -19.24 51.33
C ASP A 170 30.18 -18.27 50.25
N GLN A 171 29.83 -18.74 49.05
CA GLN A 171 29.36 -17.86 47.96
C GLN A 171 27.84 -17.74 47.79
N GLN A 172 27.03 -18.53 48.50
CA GLN A 172 25.56 -18.42 48.42
C GLN A 172 24.97 -17.18 49.12
N LYS A 173 25.76 -16.42 49.89
CA LYS A 173 25.30 -15.17 50.53
C LYS A 173 25.63 -13.89 49.75
N ASN A 174 26.66 -13.90 48.90
CA ASN A 174 27.10 -12.71 48.17
C ASN A 174 26.55 -12.60 46.74
N LEU A 175 25.85 -13.62 46.22
CA LEU A 175 25.17 -13.54 44.92
C LEU A 175 23.86 -12.72 44.94
N SER A 176 23.41 -12.27 46.12
CA SER A 176 22.20 -11.43 46.25
C SER A 176 22.46 -9.93 46.08
N VAL A 177 23.72 -9.51 45.91
CA VAL A 177 24.09 -8.08 45.92
C VAL A 177 24.76 -7.59 44.61
N SER A 178 25.24 -8.47 43.72
CA SER A 178 25.94 -8.03 42.48
C SER A 178 25.16 -8.19 41.17
N VAL A 179 23.90 -8.65 41.19
CA VAL A 179 23.03 -8.68 39.98
C VAL A 179 22.20 -7.39 39.83
N ARG A 180 22.53 -6.35 40.61
CA ARG A 180 21.86 -5.03 40.59
C ARG A 180 22.67 -3.92 39.90
N SER A 181 23.54 -4.24 38.94
CA SER A 181 24.05 -3.24 38.00
C SER A 181 23.20 -3.25 36.73
N TYR A 182 22.22 -2.34 36.71
CA TYR A 182 21.26 -2.09 35.65
C TYR A 182 21.89 -2.07 34.24
N LEU A 183 21.34 -2.84 33.30
CA LEU A 183 21.37 -2.54 31.86
C LEU A 183 20.90 -1.09 31.67
N GLN A 184 21.78 -0.20 31.20
CA GLN A 184 21.42 1.17 30.85
C GLN A 184 21.16 1.25 29.34
N PRO A 185 20.11 1.95 28.89
CA PRO A 185 19.82 2.10 27.47
C PRO A 185 20.96 2.84 26.75
N THR A 186 21.40 2.29 25.61
CA THR A 186 22.39 2.97 24.75
C THR A 186 21.78 4.21 24.13
N VAL A 187 22.46 5.36 24.23
CA VAL A 187 21.99 6.61 23.63
C VAL A 187 22.18 6.55 22.13
N LEU A 188 21.12 6.86 21.38
CA LEU A 188 21.10 6.86 19.92
C LEU A 188 21.05 8.28 19.37
N THR A 189 21.81 8.51 18.30
CA THR A 189 21.72 9.71 17.47
C THR A 189 21.06 9.35 16.14
N MET A 190 20.12 10.17 15.67
CA MET A 190 19.42 9.94 14.41
C MET A 190 19.83 10.97 13.35
N LEU A 191 20.28 10.49 12.19
CA LEU A 191 20.45 11.28 10.98
C LEU A 191 19.16 11.29 10.19
N VAL A 192 18.53 12.45 10.05
CA VAL A 192 17.21 12.55 9.45
C VAL A 192 17.17 13.50 8.26
N THR A 193 16.24 13.23 7.35
CA THR A 193 15.80 14.16 6.33
C THR A 193 14.28 14.18 6.34
N THR A 194 13.67 15.33 6.03
CA THR A 194 12.22 15.43 5.90
C THR A 194 11.90 15.47 4.42
N ASP A 195 11.05 14.54 3.97
CA ASP A 195 10.68 14.45 2.57
C ASP A 195 9.69 15.56 2.14
N LEU A 196 9.35 15.60 0.85
CA LEU A 196 8.40 16.58 0.31
C LEU A 196 6.95 16.41 0.81
N THR A 197 6.65 15.29 1.47
CA THR A 197 5.35 15.01 2.07
C THR A 197 5.30 15.39 3.56
N GLY A 198 6.41 15.91 4.11
CA GLY A 198 6.50 16.34 5.51
C GLY A 198 6.84 15.21 6.48
N ILE A 199 7.31 14.07 5.99
CA ILE A 199 7.66 12.92 6.85
C ILE A 199 9.16 12.95 7.11
N THR A 200 9.53 13.08 8.39
CA THR A 200 10.92 12.95 8.83
C THR A 200 11.32 11.48 8.86
N ARG A 201 12.36 11.15 8.10
CA ARG A 201 12.90 9.79 7.98
C ARG A 201 14.39 9.83 8.20
N GLY A 202 14.97 8.74 8.67
CA GLY A 202 16.38 8.75 8.97
C GLY A 202 16.92 7.41 9.45
N ARG A 203 18.21 7.41 9.76
CA ARG A 203 18.91 6.27 10.34
C ARG A 203 19.40 6.61 11.73
N ALA A 204 19.19 5.71 12.68
CA ALA A 204 19.69 5.83 14.04
C ALA A 204 20.97 5.01 14.21
N PHE A 205 21.94 5.54 14.96
CA PHE A 205 23.17 4.86 15.31
C PHE A 205 23.60 5.20 16.75
N PRO A 206 24.47 4.40 17.39
CA PRO A 206 24.99 4.71 18.72
C PRO A 206 25.70 6.06 18.75
N THR A 207 25.35 6.97 19.67
CA THR A 207 25.90 8.33 19.71
C THR A 207 27.43 8.38 19.77
N GLU A 208 28.07 7.32 20.28
CA GLU A 208 29.53 7.12 20.29
C GLU A 208 30.17 7.08 18.89
N ALA A 209 29.45 6.61 17.87
CA ALA A 209 29.94 6.48 16.49
C ALA A 209 29.78 7.77 15.65
N ILE A 210 29.33 8.88 16.26
CA ILE A 210 28.99 10.11 15.52
C ILE A 210 30.15 10.69 14.70
N ASP A 211 31.38 10.51 15.15
CA ASP A 211 32.55 11.07 14.49
C ASP A 211 32.82 10.44 13.12
N ASP A 212 32.46 9.16 12.96
CA ASP A 212 32.57 8.45 11.68
C ASP A 212 31.57 9.01 10.66
N TYR A 213 30.38 9.39 11.11
CA TYR A 213 29.28 9.84 10.27
C TYR A 213 29.35 11.32 9.87
N TRP A 214 30.17 12.15 10.52
CA TRP A 214 30.26 13.59 10.19
C TRP A 214 30.69 13.87 8.75
N ASN A 215 31.60 13.04 8.22
CA ASN A 215 32.16 13.22 6.89
C ASN A 215 31.66 12.16 5.90
N SER A 216 31.44 10.92 6.37
CA SER A 216 30.99 9.83 5.50
C SER A 216 29.49 9.90 5.18
N GLY A 217 28.69 10.48 6.09
CA GLY A 217 27.24 10.40 6.03
C GLY A 217 26.72 8.97 6.13
N CYS A 218 25.44 8.75 5.87
CA CYS A 218 24.90 7.39 5.77
C CYS A 218 24.21 7.16 4.42
N GLY A 219 24.24 5.92 3.93
CA GLY A 219 23.64 5.57 2.64
C GLY A 219 22.13 5.85 2.58
N TRP A 220 21.66 6.33 1.43
CA TRP A 220 20.27 6.66 1.17
C TRP A 220 19.85 6.18 -0.22
N VAL A 221 18.61 5.69 -0.34
CA VAL A 221 18.08 5.15 -1.59
C VAL A 221 17.07 6.16 -2.15
N PRO A 222 17.14 6.52 -3.44
CA PRO A 222 16.19 7.43 -4.08
C PRO A 222 14.72 7.01 -3.91
N ALA A 223 14.44 5.70 -3.93
CA ALA A 223 13.13 5.10 -3.71
C ALA A 223 12.44 5.59 -2.42
N SER A 224 13.22 5.88 -1.36
CA SER A 224 12.69 6.36 -0.09
C SER A 224 12.06 7.75 -0.19
N SER A 225 12.23 8.46 -1.30
CA SER A 225 11.55 9.73 -1.60
C SER A 225 10.21 9.55 -2.32
N ALA A 226 9.90 8.33 -2.81
CA ALA A 226 8.61 7.95 -3.40
C ALA A 226 7.66 7.26 -2.41
N LEU A 227 8.04 7.19 -1.14
CA LEU A 227 7.17 6.66 -0.09
C LEU A 227 5.99 7.61 0.14
N THR A 228 4.80 7.06 -0.01
CA THR A 228 3.54 7.76 0.27
C THR A 228 3.36 7.99 1.77
N PRO A 229 2.43 8.87 2.20
CA PRO A 229 2.07 8.99 3.61
C PRO A 229 1.47 7.73 4.25
N GLN A 230 1.27 6.67 3.47
CA GLN A 230 0.79 5.36 3.89
C GLN A 230 1.91 4.31 3.93
N ASP A 231 3.19 4.72 3.86
CA ASP A 231 4.36 3.83 3.94
C ASP A 231 4.49 2.82 2.78
N VAL A 232 3.82 3.09 1.64
CA VAL A 232 3.97 2.31 0.42
C VAL A 232 4.73 3.14 -0.62
N ILE A 233 5.71 2.54 -1.30
CA ILE A 233 6.35 3.17 -2.47
C ILE A 233 5.29 3.32 -3.54
N ALA A 234 5.04 4.53 -4.03
CA ALA A 234 4.02 4.77 -5.04
C ALA A 234 4.23 3.86 -6.27
N ASP A 235 3.15 3.20 -6.74
CA ASP A 235 3.12 2.36 -7.95
C ASP A 235 3.14 3.22 -9.23
N SER A 236 4.22 3.97 -9.33
CA SER A 236 4.83 4.64 -10.48
C SER A 236 6.03 5.41 -9.92
N ASN A 237 7.06 4.70 -9.46
CA ASN A 237 8.25 5.34 -8.88
C ASN A 237 9.25 5.72 -10.01
N PRO A 238 9.45 7.00 -10.32
CA PRO A 238 10.41 7.42 -11.34
C PRO A 238 11.87 7.20 -10.91
N TRP A 239 12.13 7.00 -9.62
CA TRP A 239 13.46 6.92 -9.04
C TRP A 239 13.99 5.49 -8.88
N GLY A 240 13.18 4.45 -9.13
CA GLY A 240 13.57 3.04 -9.02
C GLY A 240 14.17 2.67 -7.66
N SER A 241 14.74 1.46 -7.54
CA SER A 241 15.57 1.04 -6.39
C SER A 241 17.07 1.20 -6.67
N HIS A 242 17.42 1.91 -7.74
CA HIS A 242 18.79 2.08 -8.22
C HIS A 242 19.26 3.52 -8.00
N GLY A 243 20.53 3.66 -7.59
CA GLY A 243 21.16 4.95 -7.31
C GLY A 243 21.65 5.04 -5.87
N ASP A 244 22.88 5.53 -5.69
CA ASP A 244 23.51 5.68 -4.38
C ASP A 244 23.47 7.16 -3.97
N LEU A 245 22.59 7.50 -3.03
CA LEU A 245 22.59 8.80 -2.36
C LEU A 245 23.19 8.66 -0.96
N ARG A 246 23.54 9.78 -0.34
CA ARG A 246 23.95 9.83 1.06
C ARG A 246 23.19 10.92 1.81
N LEU A 247 22.88 10.65 3.07
CA LEU A 247 22.48 11.67 4.03
C LEU A 247 23.75 12.22 4.68
N LEU A 248 24.09 13.46 4.37
CA LEU A 248 25.22 14.16 4.97
C LEU A 248 24.74 15.05 6.13
N PRO A 249 25.20 14.83 7.37
CA PRO A 249 24.71 15.57 8.53
C PRO A 249 25.14 17.04 8.56
N ASP A 250 24.18 17.94 8.79
CA ASP A 250 24.46 19.35 9.06
C ASP A 250 24.65 19.57 10.56
N ARG A 251 25.90 19.84 10.95
CA ARG A 251 26.30 20.11 12.34
C ARG A 251 25.47 21.20 13.02
N LYS A 252 25.04 22.23 12.28
CA LYS A 252 24.28 23.36 12.82
C LYS A 252 22.81 23.02 13.10
N SER A 253 22.35 21.88 12.58
CA SER A 253 20.96 21.43 12.67
C SER A 253 20.71 20.39 13.77
N ARG A 254 21.75 20.03 14.53
CA ARG A 254 21.65 19.07 15.62
C ARG A 254 20.76 19.61 16.73
N VAL A 255 19.74 18.84 17.07
CA VAL A 255 18.82 19.09 18.17
C VAL A 255 18.97 17.96 19.15
N ARG A 256 19.39 18.29 20.37
CA ARG A 256 19.44 17.36 21.50
C ARG A 256 18.45 17.82 22.55
N ILE A 257 17.48 16.98 22.84
CA ILE A 257 16.49 17.17 23.89
C ILE A 257 16.86 16.19 25.01
N SER A 258 17.23 16.72 26.17
CA SER A 258 17.46 15.90 27.37
C SER A 258 16.16 15.22 27.80
N ASN A 259 16.27 14.24 28.71
CA ASN A 259 15.15 13.62 29.42
C ASN A 259 14.16 14.75 29.79
N GLY A 260 12.93 14.69 29.27
CA GLY A 260 11.93 15.74 29.47
C GLY A 260 11.49 15.81 30.94
N PRO A 261 10.21 16.08 31.24
CA PRO A 261 9.73 15.97 32.63
C PRO A 261 9.82 14.54 33.20
N ASP A 262 10.09 13.53 32.35
CA ASP A 262 10.34 12.15 32.74
C ASP A 262 11.87 11.90 32.87
N PRO A 263 12.39 11.63 34.09
CA PRO A 263 13.81 11.36 34.33
C PRO A 263 14.34 10.09 33.63
N THR A 264 13.45 9.18 33.20
CA THR A 264 13.81 7.88 32.63
C THR A 264 13.84 7.85 31.10
N ALA A 265 13.28 8.87 30.44
CA ALA A 265 13.25 8.95 28.98
C ALA A 265 14.67 9.16 28.41
N PRO A 266 15.09 8.39 27.38
CA PRO A 266 16.41 8.54 26.78
C PRO A 266 16.57 9.89 26.08
N ILE A 267 17.81 10.36 26.00
CA ILE A 267 18.15 11.60 25.30
C ILE A 267 17.75 11.47 23.84
N PHE A 268 16.95 12.43 23.37
CA PHE A 268 16.52 12.50 21.98
C PHE A 268 17.49 13.37 21.19
N ASP A 269 18.34 12.75 20.37
CA ASP A 269 19.41 13.42 19.63
C ASP A 269 19.22 13.23 18.11
N ILE A 270 18.87 14.31 17.42
CA ILE A 270 18.56 14.31 15.98
C ILE A 270 19.44 15.31 15.25
N ILE A 271 19.92 14.94 14.08
CA ILE A 271 20.68 15.80 13.17
C ILE A 271 20.01 15.77 11.81
N HIS A 272 19.66 16.94 11.26
CA HIS A 272 19.14 17.00 9.91
C HIS A 272 20.28 16.87 8.89
N CYS A 273 19.97 16.22 7.78
CA CYS A 273 20.92 15.91 6.73
C CYS A 273 20.49 16.50 5.40
N ASP A 274 21.49 16.88 4.60
CA ASP A 274 21.31 17.15 3.18
C ASP A 274 21.41 15.81 2.42
N ILE A 275 20.52 15.60 1.45
CA ILE A 275 20.60 14.45 0.53
C ILE A 275 21.58 14.82 -0.58
N ILE A 276 22.66 14.06 -0.71
CA ILE A 276 23.74 14.30 -1.66
C ILE A 276 23.97 13.09 -2.58
N GLU A 277 24.50 13.35 -3.77
CA GLU A 277 25.05 12.32 -4.66
C GLU A 277 26.42 11.83 -4.16
N THR A 278 26.95 10.76 -4.75
CA THR A 278 28.26 10.19 -4.40
C THR A 278 29.44 11.14 -4.62
N ASP A 279 29.27 12.16 -5.48
CA ASP A 279 30.26 13.21 -5.74
C ASP A 279 30.18 14.38 -4.73
N GLY A 280 29.26 14.32 -3.78
CA GLY A 280 29.06 15.35 -2.75
C GLY A 280 28.16 16.51 -3.16
N LYS A 281 27.64 16.55 -4.40
CA LYS A 281 26.66 17.56 -4.79
C LYS A 281 25.31 17.29 -4.15
N ALA A 282 24.59 18.36 -3.79
CA ALA A 282 23.21 18.25 -3.34
C ALA A 282 22.35 17.61 -4.43
N TRP A 283 21.58 16.61 -4.05
CA TRP A 283 20.66 15.95 -4.96
C TRP A 283 19.60 16.96 -5.43
N PRO A 284 19.25 17.01 -6.74
CA PRO A 284 18.39 18.08 -7.28
C PRO A 284 17.02 18.25 -6.63
N VAL A 285 16.51 17.20 -5.96
CA VAL A 285 15.23 17.23 -5.24
C VAL A 285 15.40 17.12 -3.72
N CYS A 286 16.59 17.41 -3.18
CA CYS A 286 16.82 17.51 -1.74
C CYS A 286 15.94 18.64 -1.15
N PRO A 287 14.98 18.33 -0.26
CA PRO A 287 14.03 19.33 0.25
C PRO A 287 14.72 20.48 0.99
N ARG A 288 15.79 20.16 1.74
CA ARG A 288 16.54 21.13 2.54
C ARG A 288 17.32 22.13 1.66
N GLU A 289 17.90 21.66 0.56
CA GLU A 289 18.58 22.50 -0.42
C GLU A 289 17.57 23.35 -1.21
N LEU A 290 16.45 22.76 -1.62
CA LEU A 290 15.38 23.48 -2.32
C LEU A 290 14.84 24.65 -1.48
N LEU A 291 14.60 24.43 -0.19
CA LEU A 291 14.16 25.49 0.72
C LEU A 291 15.22 26.59 0.90
N ARG A 292 16.49 26.21 0.98
CA ARG A 292 17.61 27.16 1.09
C ARG A 292 17.71 28.06 -0.14
N GLN A 293 17.59 27.48 -1.33
CA GLN A 293 17.56 28.21 -2.60
C GLN A 293 16.37 29.15 -2.71
N GLU A 294 15.17 28.73 -2.26
CA GLU A 294 13.98 29.58 -2.29
C GLU A 294 14.07 30.76 -1.30
N ILE A 295 14.64 30.53 -0.10
CA ILE A 295 14.91 31.62 0.86
C ILE A 295 15.88 32.63 0.24
N GLU A 296 16.94 32.16 -0.39
CA GLU A 296 17.92 33.02 -1.07
C GLU A 296 17.28 33.79 -2.23
N ARG A 297 16.43 33.13 -3.03
CA ARG A 297 15.67 33.75 -4.13
C ARG A 297 14.76 34.87 -3.61
N TYR A 298 14.04 34.66 -2.51
CA TYR A 298 13.20 35.71 -1.90
C TYR A 298 14.02 36.88 -1.36
N GLN A 299 15.20 36.60 -0.80
CA GLN A 299 16.10 37.63 -0.33
C GLN A 299 16.66 38.47 -1.49
N GLN A 300 17.09 37.84 -2.58
CA GLN A 300 17.67 38.51 -3.74
C GLN A 300 16.62 39.28 -4.56
N MET A 301 15.46 38.68 -4.83
CA MET A 301 14.43 39.27 -5.69
C MET A 301 13.53 40.27 -4.98
N LEU A 302 13.21 40.02 -3.71
CA LEU A 302 12.19 40.78 -2.96
C LEU A 302 12.75 41.50 -1.74
N GLY A 303 14.04 41.31 -1.41
CA GLY A 303 14.64 41.88 -0.19
C GLY A 303 14.09 41.28 1.11
N LEU A 304 13.37 40.16 1.04
CA LEU A 304 12.71 39.54 2.19
C LEU A 304 13.65 38.57 2.90
N ARG A 305 13.77 38.70 4.23
CA ARG A 305 14.57 37.82 5.08
C ARG A 305 13.67 36.98 5.97
N VAL A 306 13.87 35.66 5.98
CA VAL A 306 13.20 34.76 6.93
C VAL A 306 13.84 34.93 8.31
N ILE A 307 13.05 35.39 9.29
CA ILE A 307 13.49 35.63 10.67
C ILE A 307 13.22 34.41 11.56
N ALA A 308 12.11 33.70 11.31
CA ALA A 308 11.76 32.44 11.95
C ALA A 308 10.78 31.67 11.07
N ALA A 309 10.82 30.35 11.16
CA ALA A 309 9.79 29.44 10.66
C ALA A 309 9.47 28.48 11.81
N PHE A 310 8.18 28.31 12.12
CA PHE A 310 7.70 27.43 13.18
C PHE A 310 6.69 26.44 12.60
N GLU A 311 6.93 25.17 12.87
CA GLU A 311 5.97 24.09 12.71
C GLU A 311 5.17 23.99 14.03
N HIS A 312 3.84 24.00 13.96
CA HIS A 312 3.01 23.91 15.15
C HIS A 312 2.94 22.45 15.61
N GLU A 313 3.79 22.06 16.56
CA GLU A 313 3.56 20.87 17.39
C GLU A 313 3.67 21.23 18.87
N PHE A 314 2.52 21.42 19.53
CA PHE A 314 2.44 21.40 20.98
C PHE A 314 1.69 20.14 21.42
N THR A 315 2.23 19.45 22.42
CA THR A 315 1.56 18.35 23.10
C THR A 315 1.01 18.87 24.43
N LEU A 316 -0.32 18.97 24.52
CA LEU A 316 -1.01 19.23 25.78
C LEU A 316 -1.00 17.94 26.63
N ASN A 317 -0.48 18.03 27.85
CA ASN A 317 -0.52 16.93 28.81
C ASN A 317 -1.95 16.57 29.17
N GLY A 318 -2.27 15.28 29.07
CA GLY A 318 -3.47 14.68 29.63
C GLY A 318 -4.56 14.36 28.62
N ARG A 319 -4.48 13.16 28.02
CA ARG A 319 -5.56 12.14 27.97
C ARG A 319 -5.19 11.01 27.00
N GLN A 320 -5.43 9.79 27.46
CA GLN A 320 -5.38 8.55 26.68
C GLN A 320 -6.34 8.60 25.48
N CYS A 321 -5.83 8.30 24.28
CA CYS A 321 -6.41 7.35 23.33
C CYS A 321 -5.35 7.05 22.25
N MET A 322 -4.85 5.81 22.20
CA MET A 322 -3.91 5.31 21.20
C MET A 322 -4.68 4.54 20.13
N SER A 323 -4.57 4.95 18.86
CA SER A 323 -4.76 4.08 17.69
C SER A 323 -4.34 4.68 16.34
N ASP A 324 -4.03 5.98 16.22
CA ASP A 324 -3.81 6.63 14.91
C ASP A 324 -2.53 7.48 14.84
N LEU A 325 -1.37 6.90 15.16
CA LEU A 325 -0.09 7.59 14.92
C LEU A 325 0.50 7.14 13.57
N PRO A 326 0.86 8.08 12.67
CA PRO A 326 1.62 7.75 11.47
C PRO A 326 2.97 7.14 11.83
N ALA A 327 3.35 6.09 11.09
CA ALA A 327 4.69 5.51 11.12
C ALA A 327 5.75 6.60 10.95
N PHE A 328 6.87 6.51 11.67
CA PHE A 328 7.99 7.47 11.62
C PHE A 328 7.70 8.92 12.06
N SER A 329 6.52 9.22 12.61
CA SER A 329 6.24 10.54 13.19
C SER A 329 7.06 10.79 14.47
N LEU A 330 7.38 12.05 14.77
CA LEU A 330 8.09 12.44 16.00
C LEU A 330 7.40 11.90 17.26
N ARG A 331 6.07 11.86 17.24
CA ARG A 331 5.21 11.36 18.33
C ARG A 331 5.22 9.83 18.44
N ALA A 332 5.34 9.10 17.34
CA ALA A 332 5.62 7.66 17.34
C ALA A 332 7.04 7.38 17.87
N HIS A 333 8.05 8.12 17.40
CA HIS A 333 9.44 7.98 17.87
C HIS A 333 9.58 8.23 19.38
N ARG A 334 8.87 9.20 19.95
CA ARG A 334 8.86 9.45 21.41
C ARG A 334 8.16 8.35 22.22
N HIS A 335 7.12 7.72 21.67
CA HIS A 335 6.36 6.68 22.37
C HIS A 335 7.11 5.34 22.44
N VAL A 336 8.01 5.07 21.47
CA VAL A 336 8.76 3.80 21.37
C VAL A 336 10.26 4.01 21.68
N ALA A 337 10.66 5.21 22.13
CA ALA A 337 12.05 5.62 22.35
C ALA A 337 12.84 4.68 23.29
N ASP A 338 12.17 4.08 24.28
CA ASP A 338 12.81 3.18 25.23
C ASP A 338 13.19 1.83 24.60
N PHE A 339 12.35 1.33 23.68
CA PHE A 339 12.44 -0.04 23.17
C PHE A 339 13.76 -0.32 22.44
N ALA A 340 14.19 0.59 21.58
CA ALA A 340 15.41 0.43 20.79
C ALA A 340 16.66 0.37 21.69
N GLY A 341 16.72 1.24 22.71
CA GLY A 341 17.83 1.28 23.67
C GLY A 341 17.90 0.01 24.53
N TRP A 342 16.74 -0.51 24.97
CA TRP A 342 16.67 -1.77 25.72
C TRP A 342 17.02 -2.99 24.87
N LEU A 343 16.55 -3.04 23.61
CA LEU A 343 16.82 -4.13 22.69
C LEU A 343 18.31 -4.20 22.32
N VAL A 344 18.93 -3.07 21.99
CA VAL A 344 20.37 -3.01 21.69
C VAL A 344 21.21 -3.37 22.92
N ALA A 345 20.82 -2.91 24.11
CA ALA A 345 21.51 -3.25 25.34
C ALA A 345 21.38 -4.74 25.70
N ALA A 346 20.20 -5.34 25.48
CA ALA A 346 19.95 -6.77 25.63
C ALA A 346 20.73 -7.61 24.61
N LEU A 347 20.79 -7.17 23.35
CA LEU A 347 21.59 -7.84 22.30
C LEU A 347 23.09 -7.79 22.62
N ARG A 348 23.62 -6.62 23.02
CA ARG A 348 25.03 -6.47 23.43
C ARG A 348 25.38 -7.33 24.64
N SER A 349 24.51 -7.41 25.63
CA SER A 349 24.72 -8.27 26.81
C SER A 349 24.53 -9.77 26.52
N ALA A 350 23.87 -10.11 25.41
CA ALA A 350 23.82 -11.45 24.83
C ALA A 350 25.00 -11.75 23.87
N GLY A 351 25.97 -10.83 23.71
CA GLY A 351 27.13 -11.01 22.84
C GLY A 351 26.87 -10.73 21.35
N VAL A 352 25.71 -10.15 21.01
CA VAL A 352 25.32 -9.75 19.66
C VAL A 352 25.53 -8.25 19.51
N GLU A 353 26.39 -7.82 18.59
CA GLU A 353 26.58 -6.41 18.26
C GLU A 353 25.77 -6.05 17.00
N PRO A 354 24.51 -5.57 17.13
CA PRO A 354 23.75 -5.13 15.97
C PRO A 354 24.42 -3.88 15.39
N GLU A 355 24.92 -3.99 14.15
CA GLU A 355 25.49 -2.87 13.39
C GLU A 355 24.44 -1.78 13.11
N MET A 356 23.16 -2.16 13.00
CA MET A 356 22.06 -1.29 12.61
C MET A 356 20.72 -1.70 13.24
N PHE A 357 19.91 -0.71 13.61
CA PHE A 357 18.51 -0.89 14.02
C PHE A 357 17.61 -0.04 13.11
N LEU A 358 16.73 -0.70 12.35
CA LEU A 358 15.76 -0.07 11.45
C LEU A 358 14.35 -0.32 12.00
N PRO A 359 13.77 0.62 12.76
CA PRO A 359 12.41 0.44 13.23
C PRO A 359 11.39 0.71 12.11
N GLU A 360 10.52 -0.25 11.82
CA GLU A 360 9.31 -0.05 11.00
C GLU A 360 8.07 -0.08 11.92
N TYR A 361 7.27 0.99 11.93
CA TYR A 361 6.13 1.11 12.84
C TYR A 361 4.80 1.19 12.07
N GLY A 362 4.31 0.04 11.61
CA GLY A 362 3.05 -0.08 10.86
C GLY A 362 1.78 -0.04 11.69
N ARG A 363 0.67 0.37 11.05
CA ARG A 363 -0.68 0.60 11.65
C ARG A 363 -1.38 -0.64 12.22
N ASN A 364 -0.91 -1.85 11.91
CA ASN A 364 -1.50 -3.12 12.33
C ASN A 364 -0.44 -4.16 12.77
N ASN A 365 0.75 -3.72 13.19
CA ASN A 365 1.78 -4.68 13.53
C ASN A 365 1.54 -5.27 14.93
N GLU A 366 1.35 -6.58 14.92
CA GLU A 366 1.07 -7.54 16.00
C GLU A 366 2.18 -7.62 17.07
N ASN A 367 2.70 -6.48 17.52
CA ASN A 367 3.86 -6.47 18.41
C ASN A 367 3.52 -6.88 19.85
N GLU A 368 2.25 -6.93 20.28
CA GLU A 368 1.93 -7.47 21.61
C GLU A 368 2.19 -8.99 21.66
N GLN A 369 1.83 -9.72 20.61
CA GLN A 369 2.10 -11.17 20.52
C GLN A 369 3.57 -11.48 20.30
N ASP A 370 4.28 -10.70 19.49
CA ASP A 370 5.72 -10.91 19.27
C ASP A 370 6.57 -10.41 20.44
N LEU A 371 6.13 -9.37 21.17
CA LEU A 371 6.69 -8.99 22.47
C LEU A 371 6.44 -10.07 23.54
N ILE A 372 5.23 -10.64 23.58
CA ILE A 372 4.91 -11.75 24.49
C ILE A 372 5.72 -12.99 24.11
N LYS A 373 5.87 -13.32 22.81
CA LYS A 373 6.73 -14.44 22.36
C LYS A 373 8.20 -14.17 22.67
N ALA A 374 8.70 -12.95 22.47
CA ALA A 374 10.07 -12.59 22.82
C ALA A 374 10.29 -12.66 24.35
N LEU A 375 9.37 -12.13 25.15
CA LEU A 375 9.41 -12.24 26.62
C LEU A 375 9.21 -13.68 27.09
N HIS A 376 8.41 -14.49 26.40
CA HIS A 376 8.19 -15.91 26.69
C HIS A 376 9.42 -16.75 26.32
N ASN A 377 10.09 -16.44 25.21
CA ASN A 377 11.35 -17.07 24.83
C ASN A 377 12.45 -16.70 25.82
N ILE A 378 12.54 -15.42 26.24
CA ILE A 378 13.43 -14.97 27.31
C ILE A 378 13.07 -15.63 28.66
N LYS A 379 11.78 -15.83 28.97
CA LYS A 379 11.26 -16.54 30.17
C LYS A 379 11.76 -17.99 30.23
N ILE A 380 11.77 -18.69 29.10
CA ILE A 380 12.26 -20.07 28.99
C ILE A 380 13.79 -20.12 29.14
N THR A 381 14.52 -19.15 28.58
CA THR A 381 15.98 -19.11 28.64
C THR A 381 16.53 -18.78 30.04
N LEU A 382 15.78 -18.10 30.91
CA LEU A 382 16.28 -17.58 32.20
C LEU A 382 15.64 -18.17 33.47
N GLY A 383 14.64 -19.04 33.37
CA GLY A 383 14.07 -19.76 34.53
C GLY A 383 13.40 -18.88 35.60
N LEU A 384 12.85 -17.72 35.22
CA LEU A 384 12.25 -16.76 36.15
C LEU A 384 10.75 -17.05 36.42
N THR A 385 10.30 -16.82 37.66
CA THR A 385 8.87 -16.82 38.01
C THR A 385 8.23 -15.49 37.61
N VAL A 386 7.21 -15.52 36.75
CA VAL A 386 6.54 -14.33 36.21
C VAL A 386 5.07 -14.31 36.64
N VAL A 387 4.64 -13.22 37.28
CA VAL A 387 3.24 -12.97 37.64
C VAL A 387 2.68 -11.94 36.68
N VAL A 388 1.62 -12.30 35.94
CA VAL A 388 0.99 -11.45 34.93
C VAL A 388 -0.44 -11.12 35.37
N ILE A 389 -0.77 -9.82 35.45
CA ILE A 389 -2.13 -9.33 35.63
C ILE A 389 -2.63 -8.86 34.27
N ALA A 390 -3.46 -9.65 33.60
CA ALA A 390 -3.90 -9.38 32.22
C ALA A 390 -5.34 -8.87 32.17
N HIS A 391 -5.55 -7.83 31.33
CA HIS A 391 -6.89 -7.34 30.99
C HIS A 391 -7.56 -8.14 29.85
N ARG A 392 -6.79 -8.89 29.06
CA ARG A 392 -7.27 -9.73 27.95
C ARG A 392 -7.03 -11.20 28.28
N LEU A 393 -8.08 -12.01 28.26
CA LEU A 393 -7.99 -13.41 28.70
C LEU A 393 -7.24 -14.32 27.71
N SER A 394 -7.17 -13.94 26.42
CA SER A 394 -6.34 -14.63 25.42
C SER A 394 -4.85 -14.64 25.79
N THR A 395 -4.38 -13.60 26.47
CA THR A 395 -2.97 -13.41 26.86
C THR A 395 -2.52 -14.39 27.95
N ILE A 396 -3.45 -14.92 28.75
CA ILE A 396 -3.15 -15.82 29.88
C ILE A 396 -3.56 -17.27 29.62
N GLN A 397 -4.05 -17.59 28.41
CA GLN A 397 -4.44 -18.96 28.04
C GLN A 397 -3.29 -19.97 28.19
N GLN A 398 -2.07 -19.55 27.85
CA GLN A 398 -0.86 -20.38 27.93
C GLN A 398 -0.15 -20.28 29.29
N ALA A 399 -0.76 -19.64 30.30
CA ALA A 399 -0.16 -19.57 31.62
C ALA A 399 -0.16 -20.94 32.31
N ASP A 400 0.96 -21.27 32.94
CA ASP A 400 1.14 -22.53 33.68
C ASP A 400 0.15 -22.69 34.83
N ASN A 401 -0.31 -21.56 35.38
CA ASN A 401 -1.24 -21.46 36.49
C ASN A 401 -1.99 -20.10 36.42
N ILE A 402 -3.30 -20.13 36.25
CA ILE A 402 -4.18 -18.95 36.24
C ILE A 402 -4.86 -18.86 37.60
N VAL A 403 -4.92 -17.66 38.18
CA VAL A 403 -5.52 -17.40 39.50
C VAL A 403 -6.63 -16.36 39.33
N CYS A 404 -7.87 -16.72 39.66
CA CYS A 404 -9.03 -15.84 39.65
C CYS A 404 -9.39 -15.40 41.06
N MET A 405 -9.62 -14.10 41.24
CA MET A 405 -9.92 -13.49 42.54
C MET A 405 -11.24 -12.72 42.45
N GLU A 406 -12.04 -12.77 43.51
CA GLU A 406 -13.32 -12.05 43.58
C GLU A 406 -13.40 -11.21 44.85
N HIS A 407 -13.77 -9.93 44.71
CA HIS A 407 -14.12 -9.01 45.80
C HIS A 407 -13.07 -8.90 46.93
N GLY A 408 -11.78 -9.09 46.60
CA GLY A 408 -10.67 -9.01 47.56
C GLY A 408 -10.69 -10.07 48.67
N ARG A 409 -11.52 -11.13 48.56
CA ARG A 409 -11.73 -12.13 49.63
C ARG A 409 -10.94 -13.43 49.48
N GLY A 410 -10.07 -13.55 48.48
CA GLY A 410 -9.20 -14.70 48.27
C GLY A 410 -9.23 -15.23 46.83
N ILE A 411 -8.43 -16.27 46.59
CA ILE A 411 -8.41 -17.01 45.33
C ILE A 411 -9.69 -17.86 45.27
N VAL A 412 -10.51 -17.64 44.24
CA VAL A 412 -11.78 -18.35 44.04
C VAL A 412 -11.59 -19.55 43.14
N GLU A 413 -10.77 -19.41 42.10
CA GLU A 413 -10.44 -20.47 41.15
C GLU A 413 -8.95 -20.40 40.78
N GLN A 414 -8.32 -21.56 40.63
CA GLN A 414 -6.93 -21.67 40.22
C GLN A 414 -6.72 -22.94 39.39
N GLY A 415 -6.00 -22.82 38.26
CA GLY A 415 -5.71 -23.96 37.40
C GLY A 415 -5.21 -23.54 36.01
N ARG A 416 -5.00 -24.52 35.12
CA ARG A 416 -4.69 -24.24 33.72
C ARG A 416 -5.94 -23.83 32.95
N HIS A 417 -5.76 -23.19 31.79
CA HIS A 417 -6.89 -22.76 30.95
C HIS A 417 -7.88 -23.90 30.65
N GLU A 418 -7.40 -25.06 30.25
CA GLU A 418 -8.24 -26.22 29.92
C GLU A 418 -9.07 -26.71 31.12
N GLU A 419 -8.46 -26.71 32.31
CA GLU A 419 -9.12 -27.13 33.56
C GLU A 419 -10.20 -26.12 33.97
N LEU A 420 -9.89 -24.82 33.90
CA LEU A 420 -10.82 -23.75 34.28
C LEU A 420 -11.97 -23.57 33.28
N MET A 421 -11.77 -23.93 32.00
CA MET A 421 -12.84 -23.91 30.99
C MET A 421 -13.79 -25.10 31.09
N ALA A 422 -13.34 -26.22 31.67
CA ALA A 422 -14.16 -27.40 31.91
C ALA A 422 -15.15 -27.21 33.08
N HIS A 423 -14.80 -26.36 34.05
CA HIS A 423 -15.66 -25.97 35.16
C HIS A 423 -16.51 -24.74 34.79
N ASP A 424 -17.75 -24.68 35.28
CA ASP A 424 -18.66 -23.54 35.03
C ASP A 424 -18.40 -22.38 36.01
N GLY A 425 -17.15 -21.93 36.01
CA GLY A 425 -16.57 -20.99 36.97
C GLY A 425 -16.44 -19.55 36.49
N LEU A 426 -15.92 -18.69 37.37
CA LEU A 426 -15.70 -17.26 37.14
C LEU A 426 -14.77 -17.00 35.94
N TYR A 427 -13.72 -17.82 35.78
CA TYR A 427 -12.81 -17.69 34.64
C TYR A 427 -13.53 -17.87 33.29
N LYS A 428 -14.35 -18.92 33.19
CA LYS A 428 -15.12 -19.24 31.98
C LYS A 428 -16.15 -18.16 31.66
N GLN A 429 -16.81 -17.59 32.68
CA GLN A 429 -17.74 -16.47 32.50
C GLN A 429 -17.05 -15.23 31.92
N PHE A 430 -15.88 -14.86 32.44
CA PHE A 430 -15.10 -13.75 31.88
C PHE A 430 -14.63 -14.04 30.45
N TYR A 431 -14.17 -15.26 30.20
CA TYR A 431 -13.66 -15.67 28.90
C TYR A 431 -14.75 -15.61 27.81
N MET A 432 -15.94 -16.15 28.12
CA MET A 432 -17.10 -16.12 27.21
C MET A 432 -17.60 -14.70 26.96
N THR A 433 -17.58 -13.84 27.98
CA THR A 433 -17.99 -12.42 27.88
C THR A 433 -17.03 -11.61 27.00
N GLN A 434 -15.72 -11.91 27.02
CA GLN A 434 -14.75 -11.26 26.14
C GLN A 434 -14.81 -11.77 24.69
N GLN A 435 -15.16 -13.04 24.46
CA GLN A 435 -15.20 -13.62 23.11
C GLN A 435 -16.51 -13.36 22.36
N ASN A 436 -17.63 -13.24 23.07
CA ASN A 436 -18.89 -12.80 22.52
C ASN A 436 -19.34 -11.54 23.28
N PRO A 437 -19.09 -10.33 22.75
CA PRO A 437 -19.73 -9.15 23.29
C PRO A 437 -21.22 -9.24 22.95
N ILE A 438 -21.99 -9.92 23.81
CA ILE A 438 -23.44 -9.76 23.82
C ILE A 438 -23.65 -8.28 24.14
N VAL A 439 -24.07 -7.53 23.12
CA VAL A 439 -24.60 -6.18 23.27
C VAL A 439 -25.80 -6.29 24.21
N SER A 440 -25.56 -6.09 25.50
CA SER A 440 -26.63 -5.81 26.46
C SER A 440 -27.10 -4.39 26.18
N VAL A 441 -28.00 -4.27 25.21
CA VAL A 441 -28.87 -3.09 25.11
C VAL A 441 -29.75 -3.13 26.34
N VAL A 442 -29.37 -2.36 27.37
CA VAL A 442 -30.34 -1.89 28.35
C VAL A 442 -31.29 -0.99 27.59
N THR A 443 -32.47 -1.51 27.29
CA THR A 443 -33.62 -0.74 26.82
C THR A 443 -33.99 0.29 27.88
N LYS A 444 -33.82 1.56 27.53
CA LYS A 444 -34.78 2.59 27.94
C LYS A 444 -35.38 3.16 26.67
N GLU A 445 -36.67 2.91 26.56
CA GLU A 445 -37.61 3.51 25.63
C GLU A 445 -37.44 5.03 25.62
N GLU A 446 -37.36 5.62 24.43
CA GLU A 446 -38.35 6.60 24.00
C GLU A 446 -38.31 6.76 22.46
N GLU A 447 -39.50 6.95 21.92
CA GLU A 447 -39.99 6.77 20.56
C GLU A 447 -39.29 7.63 19.49
N LEU A 448 -39.06 7.08 18.29
CA LEU A 448 -39.87 7.45 17.11
C LEU A 448 -39.63 6.49 15.92
N THR A 449 -40.73 5.91 15.47
CA THR A 449 -40.95 5.03 14.31
C THR A 449 -40.15 5.32 13.04
N THR A 450 -39.51 4.29 12.46
CA THR A 450 -39.46 4.11 11.00
C THR A 450 -39.56 2.63 10.64
N THR A 451 -40.50 2.37 9.74
CA THR A 451 -41.00 1.09 9.26
C THR A 451 -39.95 0.24 8.51
N THR A 452 -40.07 -1.05 8.73
CA THR A 452 -39.28 -2.21 8.30
C THR A 452 -39.07 -2.32 6.77
N ILE A 453 -37.83 -2.62 6.36
CA ILE A 453 -37.54 -3.37 5.13
C ILE A 453 -36.63 -4.55 5.50
N ASN A 454 -37.16 -5.76 5.32
CA ASN A 454 -36.45 -7.03 5.46
C ASN A 454 -35.34 -7.16 4.41
N ILE A 455 -34.13 -7.48 4.84
CA ILE A 455 -33.12 -8.08 3.97
C ILE A 455 -32.71 -9.39 4.64
N ASN A 456 -33.09 -10.51 4.01
CA ASN A 456 -32.61 -11.83 4.35
C ASN A 456 -31.09 -11.87 4.15
N GLU A 457 -30.39 -12.26 5.20
CA GLU A 457 -28.99 -12.67 5.17
C GLU A 457 -28.86 -13.92 4.30
N ASN A 458 -28.07 -13.82 3.24
CA ASN A 458 -27.31 -14.94 2.72
C ASN A 458 -25.86 -14.47 2.60
N ASN A 459 -25.03 -15.06 3.44
CA ASN A 459 -23.58 -14.98 3.42
C ASN A 459 -23.03 -15.51 2.09
N ASP A 460 -22.23 -14.71 1.41
CA ASP A 460 -21.05 -15.18 0.68
C ASP A 460 -20.04 -14.04 0.60
N GLY A 461 -18.84 -14.28 1.14
CA GLY A 461 -17.75 -13.32 1.22
C GLY A 461 -17.13 -13.08 -0.15
N ALA A 462 -17.41 -11.91 -0.71
CA ALA A 462 -16.58 -11.25 -1.72
C ALA A 462 -16.44 -9.78 -1.32
N MET A 463 -15.21 -9.29 -1.36
CA MET A 463 -14.84 -7.92 -1.04
C MET A 463 -15.47 -6.97 -2.06
N GLU A 464 -16.67 -6.45 -1.77
CA GLU A 464 -17.29 -5.36 -2.53
C GLU A 464 -16.47 -4.08 -2.30
N GLN A 465 -16.03 -3.47 -3.40
CA GLN A 465 -15.63 -2.07 -3.39
C GLN A 465 -16.83 -1.24 -2.90
N PRO A 466 -16.64 -0.23 -2.02
CA PRO A 466 -17.75 0.63 -1.64
C PRO A 466 -18.10 1.55 -2.82
N THR A 467 -18.93 1.05 -3.73
CA THR A 467 -19.71 1.85 -4.66
C THR A 467 -21.00 2.26 -3.98
N ASP A 468 -20.92 3.22 -3.06
CA ASP A 468 -22.04 4.13 -2.83
C ASP A 468 -21.55 5.39 -2.08
N VAL A 469 -20.93 6.30 -2.82
CA VAL A 469 -21.04 7.71 -2.43
C VAL A 469 -22.41 8.13 -2.94
N GLN A 470 -23.39 8.16 -2.04
CA GLN A 470 -24.61 8.94 -2.25
C GLN A 470 -24.19 10.32 -2.71
N ARG A 471 -24.32 10.59 -4.02
CA ARG A 471 -24.33 11.95 -4.52
C ARG A 471 -25.43 12.65 -3.75
N ILE A 472 -25.05 13.65 -2.95
CA ILE A 472 -25.98 14.64 -2.43
C ILE A 472 -26.78 15.12 -3.64
N SER A 473 -28.02 14.66 -3.79
CA SER A 473 -28.98 15.33 -4.64
C SER A 473 -29.20 16.68 -3.98
N PRO A 474 -28.80 17.80 -4.60
CA PRO A 474 -29.13 19.08 -4.04
C PRO A 474 -30.65 19.16 -3.98
N ALA A 475 -31.15 19.57 -2.82
CA ALA A 475 -32.56 19.83 -2.61
C ALA A 475 -33.14 20.62 -3.80
N ASN A 476 -34.35 20.23 -4.19
CA ASN A 476 -35.11 20.61 -5.38
C ASN A 476 -35.52 22.11 -5.40
N ASP A 477 -34.54 22.99 -5.29
CA ASP A 477 -34.69 24.43 -5.09
C ASP A 477 -33.99 25.16 -6.24
N ASN A 478 -34.72 25.31 -7.36
CA ASN A 478 -34.23 25.89 -8.61
C ASN A 478 -33.59 27.29 -8.42
N SER A 479 -33.99 28.03 -7.39
CA SER A 479 -33.40 29.32 -7.00
C SER A 479 -31.93 29.21 -6.60
N LYS A 480 -31.55 28.15 -5.87
CA LYS A 480 -30.17 27.97 -5.39
C LYS A 480 -29.22 27.60 -6.51
N VAL A 481 -29.69 26.80 -7.47
CA VAL A 481 -28.92 26.41 -8.67
C VAL A 481 -28.65 27.63 -9.54
N ALA A 482 -29.65 28.51 -9.73
CA ALA A 482 -29.47 29.75 -10.48
C ALA A 482 -28.48 30.72 -9.80
N MET A 483 -28.57 30.89 -8.48
CA MET A 483 -27.61 31.72 -7.74
C MET A 483 -26.19 31.16 -7.79
N PHE A 484 -26.04 29.83 -7.68
CA PHE A 484 -24.74 29.15 -7.80
C PHE A 484 -24.09 29.37 -9.18
N LEU A 485 -24.87 29.31 -10.27
CA LEU A 485 -24.37 29.61 -11.62
C LEU A 485 -23.93 31.07 -11.78
N ILE A 486 -24.67 32.02 -11.21
CA ILE A 486 -24.31 33.45 -11.23
C ILE A 486 -23.01 33.68 -10.45
N GLU A 487 -22.81 32.96 -9.35
CA GLU A 487 -21.61 33.06 -8.52
C GLU A 487 -20.38 32.50 -9.24
N ILE A 488 -20.52 31.38 -9.95
CA ILE A 488 -19.48 30.83 -10.83
C ILE A 488 -19.13 31.80 -11.97
N LEU A 489 -20.14 32.44 -12.57
CA LEU A 489 -19.93 33.45 -13.62
C LEU A 489 -19.18 34.67 -13.09
N LYS A 490 -19.45 35.10 -11.85
CA LYS A 490 -18.71 36.22 -11.21
C LYS A 490 -17.23 35.92 -11.01
N LEU A 491 -16.86 34.66 -10.76
CA LEU A 491 -15.45 34.25 -10.66
C LEU A 491 -14.69 34.42 -11.99
N ASN A 492 -15.42 34.41 -13.12
CA ASN A 492 -14.87 34.60 -14.46
C ASN A 492 -14.78 36.08 -14.90
N ARG A 493 -15.02 37.04 -14.00
CA ARG A 493 -15.07 38.47 -14.33
C ARG A 493 -13.80 39.04 -14.97
N SER A 494 -12.63 38.44 -14.73
CA SER A 494 -11.38 38.93 -15.32
C SER A 494 -11.32 38.68 -16.82
N GLU A 495 -12.02 37.65 -17.32
CA GLU A 495 -12.03 37.24 -18.73
C GLU A 495 -13.31 37.71 -19.45
N TRP A 496 -13.96 38.76 -18.95
CA TRP A 496 -15.23 39.26 -19.50
C TRP A 496 -15.14 39.59 -20.99
N PHE A 497 -13.98 40.05 -21.46
CA PHE A 497 -13.72 40.35 -22.87
C PHE A 497 -13.90 39.12 -23.77
N TYR A 498 -13.31 37.99 -23.39
CA TYR A 498 -13.45 36.73 -24.13
C TYR A 498 -14.88 36.21 -24.09
N MET A 499 -15.57 36.38 -22.96
CA MET A 499 -16.99 36.02 -22.86
C MET A 499 -17.88 36.86 -23.78
N CYS A 500 -17.70 38.18 -23.81
CA CYS A 500 -18.47 39.07 -24.68
C CYS A 500 -18.18 38.81 -26.16
N LEU A 501 -16.91 38.63 -26.52
CA LEU A 501 -16.49 38.27 -27.88
C LEU A 501 -17.12 36.94 -28.31
N GLY A 502 -17.08 35.93 -27.44
CA GLY A 502 -17.70 34.62 -27.67
C GLY A 502 -19.21 34.72 -27.85
N CYS A 503 -19.92 35.47 -27.00
CA CYS A 503 -21.36 35.66 -27.11
C CYS A 503 -21.74 36.34 -28.44
N ALA A 504 -21.06 37.43 -28.81
CA ALA A 504 -21.31 38.12 -30.06
C ALA A 504 -21.06 37.22 -31.29
N ALA A 505 -19.93 36.50 -31.32
CA ALA A 505 -19.60 35.58 -32.41
C ALA A 505 -20.58 34.40 -32.49
N SER A 506 -21.04 33.87 -31.35
CA SER A 506 -22.04 32.79 -31.32
C SER A 506 -23.42 33.22 -31.81
N LEU A 507 -23.85 34.45 -31.50
CA LEU A 507 -25.11 35.02 -32.00
C LEU A 507 -25.08 35.19 -33.53
N ILE A 508 -23.97 35.74 -34.05
CA ILE A 508 -23.78 35.91 -35.50
C ILE A 508 -23.77 34.54 -36.19
N TYR A 509 -23.05 33.57 -35.63
CA TYR A 509 -23.01 32.22 -36.18
C TYR A 509 -24.40 31.56 -36.19
N GLY A 510 -25.19 31.71 -35.12
CA GLY A 510 -26.56 31.21 -35.07
C GLY A 510 -27.49 31.85 -36.09
N ALA A 511 -27.31 33.15 -36.39
CA ALA A 511 -28.08 33.85 -37.41
C ALA A 511 -27.76 33.39 -38.85
N ILE A 512 -26.57 32.84 -39.10
CA ILE A 512 -26.16 32.37 -40.43
C ILE A 512 -27.03 31.21 -40.91
N THR A 513 -27.42 30.27 -40.03
CA THR A 513 -28.20 29.09 -40.43
C THR A 513 -29.58 29.46 -41.00
N PRO A 514 -30.41 30.29 -40.35
CA PRO A 514 -31.67 30.75 -40.96
C PRO A 514 -31.46 31.68 -42.15
N ALA A 515 -30.41 32.52 -42.16
CA ALA A 515 -30.12 33.39 -43.29
C ALA A 515 -29.75 32.59 -44.55
N PHE A 516 -29.07 31.46 -44.41
CA PHE A 516 -28.78 30.56 -45.52
C PHE A 516 -30.06 29.99 -46.17
N ALA A 517 -31.13 29.77 -45.40
CA ALA A 517 -32.41 29.29 -45.94
C ALA A 517 -33.03 30.29 -46.93
N LEU A 518 -32.84 31.59 -46.75
CA LEU A 518 -33.28 32.62 -47.71
C LEU A 518 -32.51 32.50 -49.03
N ILE A 519 -31.19 32.43 -48.95
CA ILE A 519 -30.33 32.30 -50.13
C ILE A 519 -30.67 31.01 -50.88
N PHE A 520 -30.95 29.93 -50.15
CA PHE A 520 -31.37 28.67 -50.72
C PHE A 520 -32.74 28.78 -51.42
N SER A 521 -33.68 29.55 -50.86
CA SER A 521 -34.97 29.80 -51.52
C SER A 521 -34.84 30.61 -52.82
N GLU A 522 -33.95 31.60 -52.85
CA GLU A 522 -33.64 32.38 -54.06
C GLU A 522 -32.92 31.54 -55.11
N LEU A 523 -32.06 30.60 -54.67
CA LEU A 523 -31.41 29.63 -55.56
C LEU A 523 -32.45 28.68 -56.21
N TYR A 524 -33.54 28.35 -55.51
CA TYR A 524 -34.66 27.65 -56.15
C TYR A 524 -35.40 28.50 -57.16
N ALA A 525 -35.64 29.78 -56.87
CA ALA A 525 -36.28 30.72 -57.80
C ALA A 525 -35.47 30.88 -59.10
N LEU A 526 -34.14 30.79 -59.02
CA LEU A 526 -33.24 30.81 -60.17
C LEU A 526 -33.50 29.68 -61.19
N PHE A 527 -34.01 28.52 -60.76
CA PHE A 527 -34.36 27.42 -61.67
C PHE A 527 -35.66 27.66 -62.44
N ILE A 528 -36.44 28.66 -62.05
CA ILE A 528 -37.69 29.05 -62.72
C ILE A 528 -37.42 30.05 -63.85
N GLU A 529 -36.30 30.79 -63.80
CA GLU A 529 -35.89 31.74 -64.82
C GLU A 529 -35.55 31.03 -66.15
N GLN A 530 -36.19 31.43 -67.26
CA GLN A 530 -36.00 30.79 -68.57
C GLN A 530 -34.83 31.35 -69.39
N ASP A 531 -34.29 32.51 -69.00
CA ASP A 531 -33.16 33.16 -69.66
C ASP A 531 -31.81 32.65 -69.10
N TYR A 532 -31.15 31.79 -69.88
CA TYR A 532 -29.87 31.16 -69.50
C TYR A 532 -28.77 32.18 -69.16
N GLN A 533 -28.70 33.32 -69.86
CA GLN A 533 -27.64 34.31 -69.63
C GLN A 533 -27.84 35.04 -68.30
N LYS A 534 -29.10 35.37 -67.93
CA LYS A 534 -29.41 35.94 -66.63
C LYS A 534 -29.22 34.93 -65.50
N GLN A 535 -29.56 33.67 -65.76
CA GLN A 535 -29.38 32.58 -64.82
C GLN A 535 -27.91 32.40 -64.43
N GLU A 536 -26.99 32.41 -65.39
CA GLU A 536 -25.55 32.24 -65.15
C GLU A 536 -24.98 33.38 -64.27
N VAL A 537 -25.36 34.63 -64.55
CA VAL A 537 -24.88 35.81 -63.78
C VAL A 537 -25.40 35.78 -62.34
N GLN A 538 -26.68 35.44 -62.13
CA GLN A 538 -27.27 35.34 -60.80
C GLN A 538 -26.70 34.14 -60.02
N ALA A 539 -26.50 32.99 -60.67
CA ALA A 539 -25.84 31.82 -60.07
C ALA A 539 -24.45 32.18 -59.53
N ARG A 540 -23.64 32.88 -60.34
CA ARG A 540 -22.31 33.34 -59.95
C ARG A 540 -22.35 34.28 -58.75
N ASN A 541 -23.29 35.23 -58.73
CA ASN A 541 -23.43 36.17 -57.61
C ASN A 541 -23.83 35.44 -56.32
N TYR A 542 -24.78 34.49 -56.37
CA TYR A 542 -25.15 33.68 -55.21
C TYR A 542 -24.01 32.78 -54.73
N ALA A 543 -23.23 32.19 -55.65
CA ALA A 543 -22.06 31.40 -55.30
C ALA A 543 -21.01 32.21 -54.52
N ILE A 544 -20.77 33.46 -54.94
CA ILE A 544 -19.86 34.39 -54.24
C ILE A 544 -20.41 34.75 -52.86
N ILE A 545 -21.71 35.03 -52.73
CA ILE A 545 -22.35 35.32 -51.45
C ILE A 545 -22.23 34.13 -50.48
N ILE A 546 -22.51 32.91 -50.96
CA ILE A 546 -22.38 31.68 -50.15
C ILE A 546 -20.93 31.48 -49.68
N PHE A 547 -19.95 31.74 -50.55
CA PHE A 547 -18.53 31.67 -50.17
C PHE A 547 -18.20 32.62 -49.01
N PHE A 548 -18.57 33.90 -49.11
CA PHE A 548 -18.29 34.88 -48.06
C PHE A 548 -19.04 34.59 -46.75
N ILE A 549 -20.27 34.08 -46.83
CA ILE A 549 -21.03 33.62 -45.66
C ILE A 549 -20.35 32.41 -45.01
N GLY A 550 -19.82 31.47 -45.80
CA GLY A 550 -19.04 30.34 -45.31
C GLY A 550 -17.77 30.77 -44.59
N VAL A 551 -17.02 31.73 -45.16
CA VAL A 551 -15.82 32.32 -44.53
C VAL A 551 -16.19 33.03 -43.22
N LEU A 552 -17.24 33.86 -43.23
CA LEU A 552 -17.73 34.53 -42.03
C LEU A 552 -18.15 33.53 -40.97
N GLY A 553 -18.88 32.49 -41.35
CA GLY A 553 -19.30 31.41 -40.46
C GLY A 553 -18.12 30.66 -39.85
N GLY A 554 -17.09 30.34 -40.65
CA GLY A 554 -15.86 29.74 -40.17
C GLY A 554 -15.12 30.62 -39.16
N ILE A 555 -15.00 31.93 -39.44
CA ILE A 555 -14.37 32.90 -38.53
C ILE A 555 -15.16 33.01 -37.23
N CYS A 556 -16.48 33.14 -37.29
CA CYS A 556 -17.34 33.23 -36.10
C CYS A 556 -17.27 31.93 -35.27
N GLN A 557 -17.35 30.76 -35.90
CA GLN A 557 -17.23 29.45 -35.25
C GLN A 557 -15.90 29.31 -34.51
N MET A 558 -14.79 29.63 -35.19
CA MET A 558 -13.45 29.58 -34.61
C MET A 558 -13.32 30.56 -33.44
N SER A 559 -13.82 31.79 -33.61
CA SER A 559 -13.71 32.86 -32.63
C SER A 559 -14.47 32.55 -31.34
N PHE A 560 -15.72 32.07 -31.43
CA PHE A 560 -16.47 31.75 -30.21
C PHE A 560 -15.94 30.47 -29.55
N THR A 561 -15.60 29.42 -30.32
CA THR A 561 -15.07 28.17 -29.76
C THR A 561 -13.77 28.43 -29.00
N SER A 562 -12.86 29.21 -29.59
CA SER A 562 -11.58 29.55 -28.95
C SER A 562 -11.76 30.45 -27.73
N SER A 563 -12.68 31.43 -27.80
CA SER A 563 -12.93 32.36 -26.69
C SER A 563 -13.53 31.66 -25.47
N PHE A 564 -14.54 30.80 -25.67
CA PHE A 564 -15.14 30.03 -24.57
C PHE A 564 -14.23 28.90 -24.08
N ALA A 565 -13.39 28.30 -24.94
CA ALA A 565 -12.38 27.34 -24.51
C ALA A 565 -11.34 28.01 -23.61
N LYS A 566 -10.78 29.15 -24.02
CA LYS A 566 -9.79 29.89 -23.23
C LYS A 566 -10.36 30.37 -21.89
N SER A 567 -11.55 30.98 -21.91
CA SER A 567 -12.23 31.44 -20.70
C SER A 567 -12.57 30.28 -19.75
N GLY A 568 -13.01 29.13 -20.31
CA GLY A 568 -13.27 27.92 -19.54
C GLY A 568 -12.02 27.36 -18.86
N GLU A 569 -10.89 27.24 -19.57
CA GLU A 569 -9.63 26.74 -18.99
C GLU A 569 -9.05 27.68 -17.92
N GLU A 570 -9.16 28.99 -18.13
CA GLU A 570 -8.67 29.98 -17.17
C GLU A 570 -9.49 29.95 -15.86
N LEU A 571 -10.81 29.82 -15.98
CA LEU A 571 -11.67 29.63 -14.81
C LEU A 571 -11.37 28.32 -14.09
N MET A 572 -11.14 27.23 -14.83
CA MET A 572 -10.76 25.94 -14.28
C MET A 572 -9.47 26.03 -13.45
N ALA A 573 -8.45 26.71 -13.98
CA ALA A 573 -7.19 26.93 -13.27
C ALA A 573 -7.42 27.74 -11.98
N LYS A 574 -8.23 28.81 -12.04
CA LYS A 574 -8.58 29.62 -10.87
C LYS A 574 -9.35 28.82 -9.82
N LEU A 575 -10.35 28.03 -10.23
CA LEU A 575 -11.12 27.18 -9.33
C LEU A 575 -10.23 26.13 -8.66
N ARG A 576 -9.35 25.45 -9.42
CA ARG A 576 -8.39 24.49 -8.84
C ARG A 576 -7.48 25.15 -7.83
N LEU A 577 -6.92 26.32 -8.15
CA LEU A 577 -6.04 27.06 -7.24
C LEU A 577 -6.79 27.54 -6.00
N MET A 578 -8.00 28.08 -6.15
CA MET A 578 -8.82 28.55 -5.03
C MET A 578 -9.26 27.41 -4.13
N SER A 579 -9.72 26.29 -4.71
CA SER A 579 -10.09 25.09 -3.96
C SER A 579 -8.89 24.49 -3.25
N PHE A 580 -7.75 24.36 -3.93
CA PHE A 580 -6.53 23.85 -3.32
C PHE A 580 -6.05 24.75 -2.18
N LYS A 581 -6.04 26.07 -2.39
CA LYS A 581 -5.72 27.06 -1.35
C LYS A 581 -6.72 27.02 -0.19
N ALA A 582 -8.00 26.79 -0.46
CA ALA A 582 -9.04 26.69 0.56
C ALA A 582 -8.91 25.40 1.37
N ILE A 583 -8.59 24.28 0.72
CA ILE A 583 -8.29 22.99 1.36
C ILE A 583 -7.09 23.16 2.30
N LEU A 584 -5.98 23.72 1.82
CA LEU A 584 -4.77 23.95 2.63
C LEU A 584 -4.96 24.94 3.79
N ARG A 585 -6.03 25.75 3.77
CA ARG A 585 -6.39 26.67 4.86
C ARG A 585 -7.28 26.04 5.93
N GLN A 586 -7.77 24.82 5.70
CA GLN A 586 -8.59 24.14 6.70
C GLN A 586 -7.75 23.70 7.89
N GLU A 587 -8.40 23.64 9.05
CA GLU A 587 -7.81 23.07 10.27
C GLU A 587 -7.53 21.57 10.11
N ILE A 588 -6.55 21.06 10.85
CA ILE A 588 -6.11 19.66 10.73
C ILE A 588 -7.27 18.69 11.02
N GLY A 589 -8.15 19.01 11.98
CA GLY A 589 -9.35 18.22 12.28
C GLY A 589 -10.39 18.14 11.16
N TRP A 590 -10.30 18.99 10.14
CA TRP A 590 -11.10 18.86 8.92
C TRP A 590 -10.63 17.69 8.05
N PHE A 591 -9.32 17.42 8.02
CA PHE A 591 -8.71 16.30 7.28
C PHE A 591 -8.87 14.95 7.99
N ASP A 592 -9.08 14.96 9.30
CA ASP A 592 -9.32 13.75 10.10
C ASP A 592 -10.71 13.11 9.82
N ARG A 593 -11.60 13.84 9.14
CA ARG A 593 -12.93 13.35 8.76
C ARG A 593 -12.83 12.35 7.60
N LYS A 594 -13.52 11.22 7.71
CA LYS A 594 -13.49 10.14 6.70
C LYS A 594 -13.91 10.60 5.30
N GLU A 595 -14.77 11.61 5.22
CA GLU A 595 -15.24 12.20 3.97
C GLU A 595 -14.14 12.99 3.24
N ASN A 596 -13.18 13.54 3.99
CA ASN A 596 -12.10 14.40 3.49
C ASN A 596 -10.77 13.65 3.34
N ASN A 597 -10.84 12.34 3.06
CA ASN A 597 -9.66 11.57 2.71
C ASN A 597 -8.97 12.18 1.48
N ILE A 598 -7.64 12.14 1.45
CA ILE A 598 -6.78 12.63 0.36
C ILE A 598 -7.29 12.16 -1.01
N PHE A 599 -7.66 10.89 -1.14
CA PHE A 599 -8.22 10.36 -2.39
C PHE A 599 -9.49 11.10 -2.83
N THR A 600 -10.44 11.31 -1.91
CA THR A 600 -11.68 12.03 -2.18
C THR A 600 -11.41 13.48 -2.53
N LEU A 601 -10.49 14.15 -1.82
CA LEU A 601 -10.13 15.54 -2.08
C LEU A 601 -9.45 15.72 -3.45
N VAL A 602 -8.55 14.82 -3.83
CA VAL A 602 -7.92 14.81 -5.15
C VAL A 602 -8.96 14.55 -6.24
N ASN A 603 -9.87 13.61 -6.01
CA ASN A 603 -10.96 13.33 -6.94
C ASN A 603 -11.90 14.53 -7.09
N ASN A 604 -12.25 15.23 -6.00
CA ASN A 604 -13.09 16.43 -6.05
C ASN A 604 -12.39 17.59 -6.78
N LEU A 605 -11.09 17.78 -6.56
CA LEU A 605 -10.27 18.77 -7.29
C LEU A 605 -10.20 18.48 -8.80
N TYR A 606 -10.24 17.21 -9.20
CA TYR A 606 -10.16 16.83 -10.60
C TYR A 606 -11.54 16.69 -11.25
N ALA A 607 -12.36 15.75 -10.78
CA ALA A 607 -13.63 15.35 -11.39
C ALA A 607 -14.73 16.41 -11.23
N ASP A 608 -14.95 16.94 -10.03
CA ASP A 608 -16.05 17.89 -9.78
C ASP A 608 -15.77 19.24 -10.45
N ILE A 609 -14.53 19.72 -10.37
CA ILE A 609 -14.15 20.96 -11.06
C ILE A 609 -14.27 20.76 -12.59
N ASN A 610 -13.88 19.61 -13.13
CA ASN A 610 -14.08 19.32 -14.56
C ASN A 610 -15.56 19.27 -14.96
N ALA A 611 -16.44 18.78 -14.07
CA ALA A 611 -17.88 18.82 -14.31
C ALA A 611 -18.39 20.27 -14.41
N LEU A 612 -17.87 21.18 -13.59
CA LEU A 612 -18.21 22.62 -13.65
C LEU A 612 -17.79 23.28 -14.97
N LYS A 613 -16.72 22.81 -15.64
CA LYS A 613 -16.31 23.32 -16.97
C LYS A 613 -17.44 23.24 -17.99
N SER A 614 -18.22 22.15 -17.94
CA SER A 614 -19.34 21.96 -18.85
C SER A 614 -20.42 23.02 -18.67
N LEU A 615 -20.57 23.60 -17.47
CA LEU A 615 -21.61 24.59 -17.17
C LEU A 615 -21.25 26.01 -17.66
N ASN A 616 -19.96 26.41 -17.61
CA ASN A 616 -19.56 27.80 -17.84
C ASN A 616 -18.79 28.06 -19.15
N GLY A 617 -18.43 27.01 -19.89
CA GLY A 617 -17.67 27.10 -21.15
C GLY A 617 -18.53 27.08 -22.42
N MET A 618 -18.28 26.09 -23.28
CA MET A 618 -18.90 25.91 -24.61
C MET A 618 -20.44 26.00 -24.62
N ASN A 619 -21.09 25.54 -23.54
CA ASN A 619 -22.55 25.49 -23.45
C ASN A 619 -23.22 26.87 -23.45
N ILE A 620 -22.55 27.90 -22.91
CA ILE A 620 -23.04 29.28 -23.00
C ILE A 620 -23.03 29.73 -24.47
N GLY A 621 -21.98 29.41 -25.22
CA GLY A 621 -21.91 29.68 -26.65
C GLY A 621 -23.00 28.97 -27.44
N ILE A 622 -23.29 27.71 -27.12
CA ILE A 622 -24.39 26.94 -27.74
C ILE A 622 -25.75 27.58 -27.44
N PHE A 623 -25.97 28.05 -26.21
CA PHE A 623 -27.20 28.73 -25.81
C PHE A 623 -27.43 30.03 -26.61
N PHE A 624 -26.41 30.89 -26.72
CA PHE A 624 -26.51 32.12 -27.50
C PHE A 624 -26.61 31.86 -29.00
N ASN A 625 -25.94 30.83 -29.52
CA ASN A 625 -26.14 30.36 -30.90
C ASN A 625 -27.62 29.99 -31.14
N ALA A 626 -28.23 29.19 -30.25
CA ALA A 626 -29.63 28.82 -30.36
C ALA A 626 -30.56 30.05 -30.33
N ILE A 627 -30.29 31.04 -29.47
CA ILE A 627 -31.04 32.31 -29.46
C ILE A 627 -30.89 33.03 -30.80
N GLY A 628 -29.66 33.18 -31.31
CA GLY A 628 -29.41 33.84 -32.60
C GLY A 628 -30.14 33.16 -33.75
N ALA A 629 -30.16 31.83 -33.76
CA ALA A 629 -30.89 31.04 -34.75
C ALA A 629 -32.41 31.21 -34.63
N ILE A 630 -32.97 31.08 -33.43
CA ILE A 630 -34.42 31.20 -33.21
C ILE A 630 -34.89 32.61 -33.54
N VAL A 631 -34.24 33.65 -33.02
CA VAL A 631 -34.64 35.05 -33.25
C VAL A 631 -34.58 35.36 -34.74
N THR A 632 -33.50 35.01 -35.42
CA THR A 632 -33.36 35.27 -36.86
C THR A 632 -34.38 34.49 -37.69
N ALA A 633 -34.60 33.21 -37.38
CA ALA A 633 -35.60 32.39 -38.07
C ALA A 633 -37.02 32.95 -37.91
N PHE A 634 -37.40 33.36 -36.70
CA PHE A 634 -38.71 33.96 -36.43
C PHE A 634 -38.88 35.29 -37.15
N VAL A 635 -37.88 36.17 -37.08
CA VAL A 635 -37.91 37.47 -37.78
C VAL A 635 -38.10 37.26 -39.28
N ILE A 636 -37.37 36.33 -39.89
CA ILE A 636 -37.51 35.99 -41.31
C ILE A 636 -38.91 35.42 -41.62
N ALA A 637 -39.36 34.42 -40.86
CA ALA A 637 -40.63 33.73 -41.11
C ALA A 637 -41.84 34.66 -41.00
N PHE A 638 -41.92 35.46 -39.93
CA PHE A 638 -43.00 36.43 -39.73
C PHE A 638 -42.97 37.57 -40.74
N ARG A 639 -41.79 37.95 -41.25
CA ARG A 639 -41.66 38.96 -42.32
C ARG A 639 -42.18 38.47 -43.67
N ILE A 640 -41.95 37.21 -44.01
CA ILE A 640 -42.39 36.64 -45.29
C ILE A 640 -43.89 36.38 -45.26
N HIS A 641 -44.35 35.50 -44.37
CA HIS A 641 -45.77 35.12 -44.27
C HIS A 641 -46.16 34.79 -42.83
N TRP A 642 -46.81 35.73 -42.16
CA TRP A 642 -47.20 35.58 -40.75
C TRP A 642 -48.27 34.49 -40.55
N GLN A 643 -49.20 34.29 -41.51
CA GLN A 643 -50.26 33.28 -41.38
C GLN A 643 -49.70 31.84 -41.45
N LEU A 644 -48.82 31.56 -42.41
CA LEU A 644 -48.16 30.24 -42.54
C LEU A 644 -47.27 29.94 -41.32
N THR A 645 -46.57 30.96 -40.81
CA THR A 645 -45.73 30.83 -39.62
C THR A 645 -46.54 30.42 -38.38
N LEU A 646 -47.74 31.00 -38.16
CA LEU A 646 -48.60 30.63 -37.04
C LEU A 646 -49.08 29.17 -37.11
N ILE A 647 -49.40 28.67 -38.31
CA ILE A 647 -49.80 27.27 -38.51
C ILE A 647 -48.64 26.33 -38.14
N ILE A 648 -47.42 26.62 -38.58
CA ILE A 648 -46.23 25.82 -38.25
C ILE A 648 -45.97 25.85 -36.73
N LEU A 649 -46.15 27.00 -36.09
CA LEU A 649 -45.93 27.16 -34.65
C LEU A 649 -46.91 26.33 -33.81
N CYS A 650 -48.13 26.06 -34.29
CA CYS A 650 -49.06 25.14 -33.64
C CYS A 650 -48.53 23.70 -33.54
N PHE A 651 -47.66 23.28 -34.47
CA PHE A 651 -47.01 21.96 -34.44
C PHE A 651 -45.71 21.92 -33.62
N ALA A 652 -45.12 23.08 -33.30
CA ALA A 652 -43.86 23.15 -32.56
C ALA A 652 -43.89 22.48 -31.18
N PRO A 653 -44.96 22.63 -30.34
CA PRO A 653 -45.05 21.92 -29.07
C PRO A 653 -45.02 20.40 -29.21
N VAL A 654 -45.64 19.85 -30.27
CA VAL A 654 -45.65 18.40 -30.54
C VAL A 654 -44.24 17.91 -30.90
N ILE A 655 -43.51 18.67 -31.70
CA ILE A 655 -42.11 18.35 -32.06
C ILE A 655 -41.21 18.42 -30.81
N ILE A 656 -41.39 19.43 -29.96
CA ILE A 656 -40.60 19.58 -28.72
C ILE A 656 -40.91 18.43 -27.75
N LEU A 657 -42.18 18.11 -27.53
CA LEU A 657 -42.59 17.01 -26.65
C LEU A 657 -42.08 15.65 -27.13
N THR A 658 -42.16 15.37 -28.43
CA THR A 658 -41.64 14.13 -29.00
C THR A 658 -40.11 14.07 -28.90
N SER A 659 -39.41 15.20 -29.09
CA SER A 659 -37.96 15.28 -28.92
C SER A 659 -37.53 15.03 -27.46
N ILE A 660 -38.19 15.67 -26.49
CA ILE A 660 -37.94 15.45 -25.04
C ILE A 660 -38.20 14.00 -24.66
N PHE A 661 -39.31 13.41 -25.14
CA PHE A 661 -39.66 12.02 -24.87
C PHE A 661 -38.60 11.04 -25.43
N LEU A 662 -38.16 11.26 -26.68
CA LEU A 662 -37.13 10.43 -27.32
C LEU A 662 -35.80 10.53 -26.59
N GLN A 663 -35.42 11.74 -26.16
CA GLN A 663 -34.19 11.99 -25.42
C GLN A 663 -34.24 11.37 -24.01
N GLY A 664 -35.41 11.39 -23.36
CA GLY A 664 -35.67 10.68 -22.11
C GLY A 664 -35.52 9.16 -22.24
N GLN A 665 -36.02 8.56 -23.33
CA GLN A 665 -35.81 7.14 -23.62
C GLN A 665 -34.34 6.79 -23.87
N GLN A 666 -33.60 7.63 -24.60
CA GLN A 666 -32.16 7.41 -24.82
C GLN A 666 -31.36 7.45 -23.51
N PHE A 667 -31.73 8.34 -22.59
CA PHE A 667 -31.11 8.39 -21.26
C PHE A 667 -31.41 7.13 -20.44
N SER A 668 -32.68 6.67 -20.45
CA SER A 668 -33.10 5.45 -19.77
C SER A 668 -32.45 4.18 -20.34
N THR A 669 -32.30 4.09 -21.65
CA THR A 669 -31.69 2.94 -22.34
C THR A 669 -30.17 2.88 -22.12
N ASN A 670 -29.48 4.02 -22.06
CA ASN A 670 -28.05 4.07 -21.72
C ASN A 670 -27.76 3.64 -20.27
N ILE A 671 -28.65 3.95 -19.32
CA ILE A 671 -28.58 3.43 -17.95
C ILE A 671 -28.82 1.91 -17.93
N GLY A 672 -29.80 1.43 -18.69
CA GLY A 672 -30.09 0.00 -18.84
C GLY A 672 -28.95 -0.81 -19.47
N ASN A 673 -28.22 -0.24 -20.45
CA ASN A 673 -27.07 -0.89 -21.07
C ASN A 673 -25.83 -0.91 -20.16
N LYS A 674 -25.57 0.14 -19.37
CA LYS A 674 -24.51 0.12 -18.35
C LYS A 674 -24.75 -0.97 -17.30
N ASN A 675 -26.00 -1.19 -16.91
CA ASN A 675 -26.37 -2.25 -15.99
C ASN A 675 -26.21 -3.64 -16.64
N LYS A 676 -26.59 -3.83 -17.92
CA LYS A 676 -26.39 -5.09 -18.67
C LYS A 676 -24.92 -5.45 -18.91
N VAL A 677 -24.04 -4.46 -19.11
CA VAL A 677 -22.60 -4.71 -19.26
C VAL A 677 -22.01 -5.16 -17.92
N LYS A 678 -22.43 -4.57 -16.79
CA LYS A 678 -22.05 -5.07 -15.45
C LYS A 678 -22.54 -6.50 -15.18
N THR A 679 -23.71 -6.91 -15.69
CA THR A 679 -24.23 -8.29 -15.53
C THR A 679 -23.55 -9.31 -16.44
N LYS A 680 -23.09 -8.93 -17.63
CA LYS A 680 -22.39 -9.86 -18.53
C LYS A 680 -20.96 -10.17 -18.05
N THR A 681 -20.25 -9.19 -17.49
CA THR A 681 -18.87 -9.38 -17.00
C THR A 681 -18.83 -10.26 -15.73
N THR A 682 -19.87 -10.21 -14.89
CA THR A 682 -20.02 -11.13 -13.74
C THR A 682 -20.39 -12.55 -14.18
N SER A 683 -21.21 -12.72 -15.22
CA SER A 683 -21.59 -14.08 -15.70
C SER A 683 -20.47 -14.87 -16.41
N HIS A 684 -19.41 -14.21 -16.90
CA HIS A 684 -18.24 -14.88 -17.49
C HIS A 684 -17.16 -15.22 -16.44
N ALA A 685 -17.18 -14.58 -15.27
CA ALA A 685 -16.27 -14.91 -14.16
C ALA A 685 -16.74 -16.11 -13.32
N GLU A 686 -18.05 -16.39 -13.27
CA GLU A 686 -18.61 -17.51 -12.46
C GLU A 686 -18.68 -18.87 -13.18
N LYS A 687 -18.41 -18.95 -14.49
CA LYS A 687 -18.42 -20.24 -15.24
C LYS A 687 -17.04 -20.89 -15.40
N GLY A 688 -16.00 -20.32 -14.81
CA GLY A 688 -14.61 -20.83 -14.93
C GLY A 688 -14.19 -21.87 -13.89
N ASN A 689 -14.97 -22.14 -12.83
CA ASN A 689 -14.48 -23.00 -11.75
C ASN A 689 -15.59 -23.81 -11.05
N LYS A 690 -16.10 -24.85 -11.72
CA LYS A 690 -16.55 -26.10 -11.09
C LYS A 690 -16.68 -27.22 -12.15
N VAL A 691 -15.58 -27.97 -12.27
CA VAL A 691 -15.48 -29.43 -12.41
C VAL A 691 -16.34 -30.10 -13.49
N GLY A 692 -15.64 -30.57 -14.53
CA GLY A 692 -16.11 -31.67 -15.36
C GLY A 692 -16.27 -32.98 -14.57
N LYS A 693 -17.21 -33.80 -15.05
CA LYS A 693 -17.65 -35.12 -14.58
C LYS A 693 -18.76 -35.11 -13.53
N SER A 694 -20.00 -34.97 -13.97
CA SER A 694 -20.82 -36.14 -14.37
C SER A 694 -22.29 -35.69 -14.49
N LYS A 695 -22.87 -35.91 -15.67
CA LYS A 695 -24.30 -36.24 -15.92
C LYS A 695 -24.58 -36.08 -17.42
N GLU A 696 -24.00 -37.01 -18.17
CA GLU A 696 -24.39 -37.36 -19.55
C GLU A 696 -25.56 -38.37 -19.55
N GLN A 697 -26.43 -38.37 -18.53
CA GLN A 697 -27.45 -39.42 -18.34
C GLN A 697 -28.90 -38.96 -18.14
N GLU A 698 -29.24 -37.68 -18.34
CA GLU A 698 -30.64 -37.21 -18.19
C GLU A 698 -31.21 -36.45 -19.39
N GLN A 699 -30.59 -36.53 -20.57
CA GLN A 699 -31.13 -35.95 -21.83
C GLN A 699 -31.47 -36.98 -22.92
N ALA A 700 -31.54 -38.27 -22.59
CA ALA A 700 -31.94 -39.34 -23.51
C ALA A 700 -33.41 -39.79 -23.39
N VAL A 701 -34.26 -39.12 -22.59
CA VAL A 701 -35.64 -39.61 -22.32
C VAL A 701 -36.76 -38.58 -22.63
N SER A 702 -36.44 -37.37 -23.10
CA SER A 702 -37.48 -36.36 -23.42
C SER A 702 -37.76 -36.15 -24.93
N LEU A 703 -37.12 -36.93 -25.82
CA LEU A 703 -37.20 -36.71 -27.28
C LEU A 703 -37.75 -37.93 -28.05
N LEU A 704 -38.68 -38.67 -27.42
CA LEU A 704 -39.35 -39.83 -28.04
C LEU A 704 -40.86 -39.98 -27.77
N CYS A 705 -41.58 -38.92 -27.37
CA CYS A 705 -43.04 -38.94 -27.39
C CYS A 705 -43.61 -37.65 -27.99
N HIS A 706 -44.20 -37.83 -29.18
CA HIS A 706 -45.00 -36.91 -29.97
C HIS A 706 -44.28 -35.96 -30.95
N ARG A 707 -44.16 -36.51 -32.17
CA ARG A 707 -44.51 -35.94 -33.49
C ARG A 707 -44.17 -34.48 -33.78
#